data_AF-A0A517T5R1-F1
#
_entry.id   AF-A0A517T5R1-F1
#
_cell.length_a   1.000
_cell.length_b   1.000
_cell.length_c   1.000
_cell.angle_alpha   90.00
_cell.angle_beta   90.00
_cell.angle_gamma   90.00
#
_symmetry.space_group_name_H-M   'P 1'
#
loop_
_entity.id
_entity.type
_entity.pdbx_description
1 polymer ?
#
loop_
_entity_poly.entity_id
_entity_poly.type
_entity_poly.pdbx_seq_one_letter_code
_entity_poly.pdbx_strand_id
1 'polypeptide(L)'
;MQWAGRETRPQRLSLQKSTLPIRSCPKTADLRQLAHATLRFVVSMAAVMSTLFNVLSAWKCKSTHHHLALDALLHLEHENAPRWQNLFLRHVEAYLEGAKAPDTDFKDFKNHVLHVRDNNWGGAPRAATKWYDKTVELLRTGDWADAVYAAGVLSHYYTDPLMPFHTAQSEEETQIHRAAEWSMTKSYPAFRELLDGPLGYPDVRMPAGDDWVEQMVIEGALVSNPYYETIIERYDFDKGKKNPPEGLDDELRECIAKCIGHATIGFARILDRAFDDAEGKPPWHDVTLVGMLSKMSIPIFWVTRRMAHAKERKIVTAMYNELRTEGRVDKTMPEDDRAVREAHAREVLKKPLEELDAKPLGPIGHRHGTPAKASAAPMKSSEFKPSSPPVVSEKPQPKPAPGRVTRHVEPKVESKPVEEKPAPPDLLKTPAPSKPAQKKIDPLDPFANFGDIGRIVDPTQDKQPAPIVDDPSPADDDALTEAILKDLPQLEEPDLPTASPFGKLDATAQPPAELLKDFGAPKQREEVAANEPKQSPEKVDEVPSSNLRFYLDRESPVVDAPSIGPKTAGRLEAVGINTVRDLLQANATGIAGRLNVDYITADVIRDWQSQARLCCRVPNLRGHDAQILVACGVVDPEDLCDLPPEDLLDLVAPFCSSPEGERILRSSKVPDLEEVTNWIDWAQAARPLKAA
;
A
#
# COMPACT_ATOMS: atom_id res chain seq x y z
N MET A 1 -73.31 -68.23 -28.02
CA MET A 1 -74.43 -67.53 -28.70
C MET A 1 -73.84 -66.70 -29.84
N GLN A 2 -74.49 -66.69 -31.00
CA GLN A 2 -74.08 -65.93 -32.19
C GLN A 2 -74.66 -64.51 -32.17
N TRP A 3 -74.10 -63.62 -33.02
CA TRP A 3 -74.69 -62.51 -33.81
C TRP A 3 -73.48 -61.63 -34.24
N ALA A 4 -73.08 -61.42 -35.52
CA ALA A 4 -73.80 -60.91 -36.71
C ALA A 4 -74.44 -59.53 -36.48
N GLY A 5 -74.25 -58.46 -37.26
CA GLY A 5 -73.49 -58.10 -38.49
C GLY A 5 -73.83 -56.61 -38.81
N ARG A 6 -73.34 -55.87 -39.81
CA ARG A 6 -72.54 -56.12 -41.03
C ARG A 6 -71.78 -54.82 -41.45
N GLU A 7 -70.92 -54.98 -42.45
CA GLU A 7 -70.50 -54.08 -43.56
C GLU A 7 -71.40 -52.85 -43.89
N THR A 8 -70.95 -51.76 -44.53
CA THR A 8 -69.86 -51.53 -45.53
C THR A 8 -69.27 -50.08 -45.49
N ARG A 9 -68.13 -49.83 -46.18
CA ARG A 9 -67.40 -48.53 -46.30
C ARG A 9 -68.16 -47.40 -47.02
N PRO A 10 -67.81 -46.10 -46.82
CA PRO A 10 -66.97 -45.41 -47.83
C PRO A 10 -66.02 -44.24 -47.38
N GLN A 11 -65.05 -43.94 -48.26
CA GLN A 11 -64.43 -42.62 -48.61
C GLN A 11 -63.46 -41.83 -47.70
N ARG A 12 -62.61 -41.04 -48.39
CA ARG A 12 -61.60 -40.07 -47.90
C ARG A 12 -62.23 -38.66 -47.77
N LEU A 13 -61.75 -37.82 -46.82
CA LEU A 13 -60.92 -36.62 -47.10
C LEU A 13 -60.64 -35.73 -45.87
N SER A 14 -59.41 -35.20 -45.84
CA SER A 14 -58.90 -33.98 -45.16
C SER A 14 -59.23 -33.67 -43.69
N LEU A 15 -58.17 -33.42 -42.90
CA LEU A 15 -57.99 -32.17 -42.14
C LEU A 15 -56.48 -31.91 -41.93
N GLN A 16 -56.12 -30.66 -41.58
CA GLN A 16 -54.82 -30.06 -41.92
C GLN A 16 -53.64 -30.40 -40.99
N LYS A 17 -52.42 -30.22 -41.51
CA LYS A 17 -51.18 -30.12 -40.73
C LYS A 17 -51.04 -28.71 -40.13
N SER A 18 -50.64 -28.62 -38.87
CA SER A 18 -49.90 -27.47 -38.34
C SER A 18 -48.78 -27.98 -37.43
N THR A 19 -47.55 -27.50 -37.67
CA THR A 19 -46.32 -27.97 -37.00
C THR A 19 -45.91 -27.03 -35.87
N LEU A 20 -45.56 -27.59 -34.71
CA LEU A 20 -44.72 -26.94 -33.71
C LEU A 20 -43.54 -27.87 -33.36
N PRO A 21 -42.29 -27.38 -33.34
CA PRO A 21 -41.13 -28.23 -33.11
C PRO A 21 -40.90 -28.50 -31.63
N ILE A 22 -40.64 -29.76 -31.29
CA ILE A 22 -40.13 -30.17 -29.98
C ILE A 22 -38.69 -29.64 -29.87
N ARG A 23 -38.40 -28.82 -28.85
CA ARG A 23 -37.02 -28.35 -28.58
C ARG A 23 -36.15 -29.54 -28.18
N SER A 24 -35.06 -29.75 -28.92
CA SER A 24 -34.03 -30.75 -28.61
C SER A 24 -33.18 -30.31 -27.42
N CYS A 25 -32.79 -31.25 -26.55
CA CYS A 25 -31.71 -31.02 -25.59
C CYS A 25 -30.41 -30.60 -26.31
N PRO A 26 -29.60 -29.70 -25.72
CA PRO A 26 -28.30 -29.34 -26.30
C PRO A 26 -27.39 -30.56 -26.35
N LYS A 27 -26.64 -30.70 -27.45
CA LYS A 27 -25.68 -31.79 -27.63
C LYS A 27 -24.48 -31.58 -26.71
N THR A 28 -23.84 -32.66 -26.27
CA THR A 28 -22.69 -32.63 -25.33
C THR A 28 -21.49 -31.78 -25.80
N ALA A 29 -21.36 -31.51 -27.11
CA ALA A 29 -20.36 -30.59 -27.65
C ALA A 29 -20.64 -29.12 -27.29
N ASP A 30 -21.91 -28.73 -27.21
CA ASP A 30 -22.39 -27.37 -26.94
C ASP A 30 -22.08 -26.97 -25.48
N LEU A 31 -22.34 -27.89 -24.54
CA LEU A 31 -21.98 -27.74 -23.13
C LEU A 31 -20.45 -27.63 -22.91
N ARG A 32 -19.65 -28.35 -23.71
CA ARG A 32 -18.18 -28.21 -23.68
C ARG A 32 -17.72 -26.88 -24.26
N GLN A 33 -18.32 -26.41 -25.35
CA GLN A 33 -18.00 -25.08 -25.90
C GLN A 33 -18.40 -23.95 -24.94
N LEU A 34 -19.56 -24.04 -24.28
CA LEU A 34 -19.94 -23.13 -23.20
C LEU A 34 -18.93 -23.17 -22.06
N ALA A 35 -18.59 -24.36 -21.54
CA ALA A 35 -17.62 -24.50 -20.46
C ALA A 35 -16.22 -23.95 -20.83
N HIS A 36 -15.74 -24.18 -22.06
CA HIS A 36 -14.49 -23.60 -22.54
C HIS A 36 -14.57 -22.08 -22.76
N ALA A 37 -15.71 -21.55 -23.18
CA ALA A 37 -15.92 -20.10 -23.32
C ALA A 37 -15.97 -19.42 -21.95
N THR A 38 -16.73 -19.98 -21.00
CA THR A 38 -16.76 -19.53 -19.60
C THR A 38 -15.38 -19.62 -18.95
N LEU A 39 -14.65 -20.73 -19.12
CA LEU A 39 -13.30 -20.87 -18.58
C LEU A 39 -12.33 -19.85 -19.17
N ARG A 40 -12.35 -19.62 -20.50
CA ARG A 40 -11.53 -18.57 -21.14
C ARG A 40 -11.92 -17.17 -20.67
N PHE A 41 -13.20 -16.90 -20.46
CA PHE A 41 -13.69 -15.62 -19.96
C PHE A 41 -13.24 -15.38 -18.51
N VAL A 42 -13.36 -16.38 -17.63
CA VAL A 42 -12.88 -16.32 -16.23
C VAL A 42 -11.36 -16.14 -16.18
N VAL A 43 -10.58 -16.90 -16.95
CA VAL A 43 -9.12 -16.73 -17.05
C VAL A 43 -8.74 -15.35 -17.58
N SER A 44 -9.47 -14.82 -18.57
CA SER A 44 -9.25 -13.46 -19.10
C SER A 44 -9.56 -12.38 -18.07
N MET A 45 -10.65 -12.51 -17.29
CA MET A 45 -10.96 -11.56 -16.22
C MET A 45 -9.95 -11.62 -15.07
N ALA A 46 -9.51 -12.82 -14.67
CA ALA A 46 -8.46 -12.99 -13.66
C ALA A 46 -7.14 -12.33 -14.10
N ALA A 47 -6.74 -12.49 -15.37
CA ALA A 47 -5.55 -11.86 -15.93
C ALA A 47 -5.65 -10.32 -15.98
N VAL A 48 -6.81 -9.78 -16.34
CA VAL A 48 -7.06 -8.32 -16.33
C VAL A 48 -7.05 -7.75 -14.91
N MET A 49 -7.65 -8.45 -13.93
CA MET A 49 -7.60 -8.06 -12.52
C MET A 49 -6.18 -8.13 -11.97
N SER A 50 -5.43 -9.21 -12.24
CA SER A 50 -4.01 -9.32 -11.87
C SER A 50 -3.18 -8.17 -12.45
N THR A 51 -3.41 -7.79 -13.71
CA THR A 51 -2.73 -6.64 -14.33
C THR A 51 -3.09 -5.32 -13.64
N LEU A 52 -4.36 -5.10 -13.29
CA LEU A 52 -4.81 -3.92 -12.53
C LEU A 52 -4.17 -3.84 -11.15
N PHE A 53 -4.13 -4.96 -10.42
CA PHE A 53 -3.48 -5.05 -9.11
C PHE A 53 -1.96 -4.90 -9.16
N ASN A 54 -1.31 -5.36 -10.23
CA ASN A 54 0.13 -5.14 -10.44
C ASN A 54 0.44 -3.68 -10.77
N VAL A 55 -0.34 -3.04 -11.65
CA VAL A 55 -0.24 -1.60 -11.94
C VAL A 55 -0.48 -0.78 -10.66
N LEU A 56 -1.51 -1.10 -9.88
CA LEU A 56 -1.77 -0.45 -8.59
C LEU A 56 -0.67 -0.70 -7.56
N SER A 57 -0.15 -1.92 -7.46
CA SER A 57 0.98 -2.25 -6.57
C SER A 57 2.18 -1.36 -6.91
N ALA A 58 2.52 -1.25 -8.19
CA ALA A 58 3.61 -0.39 -8.65
C ALA A 58 3.33 1.11 -8.42
N TRP A 59 2.08 1.55 -8.59
CA TRP A 59 1.65 2.95 -8.60
C TRP A 59 1.17 3.52 -7.26
N LYS A 60 0.88 2.69 -6.26
CA LYS A 60 0.33 3.14 -4.97
C LYS A 60 1.00 2.56 -3.74
N CYS A 61 1.63 1.40 -3.83
CA CYS A 61 2.32 0.86 -2.68
C CYS A 61 3.62 1.63 -2.40
N LYS A 62 3.77 2.05 -1.15
CA LYS A 62 4.93 2.79 -0.62
C LYS A 62 5.48 2.15 0.66
N SER A 63 4.83 1.09 1.14
CA SER A 63 5.16 0.28 2.32
C SER A 63 4.65 -1.14 2.10
N THR A 64 5.14 -2.09 2.91
CA THR A 64 4.65 -3.48 2.93
C THR A 64 3.14 -3.56 3.20
N HIS A 65 2.58 -2.77 4.14
CA HIS A 65 1.14 -2.79 4.43
C HIS A 65 0.27 -2.42 3.22
N HIS A 66 0.68 -1.46 2.38
CA HIS A 66 -0.06 -1.17 1.16
C HIS A 66 -0.12 -2.40 0.22
N HIS A 67 0.97 -3.16 0.12
CA HIS A 67 1.01 -4.36 -0.71
C HIS A 67 0.18 -5.50 -0.09
N LEU A 68 0.32 -5.77 1.21
CA LEU A 68 -0.46 -6.80 1.92
C LEU A 68 -1.97 -6.53 1.83
N ALA A 69 -2.38 -5.27 2.03
CA ALA A 69 -3.77 -4.86 1.92
C ALA A 69 -4.33 -5.10 0.50
N LEU A 70 -3.59 -4.76 -0.55
CA LEU A 70 -4.02 -5.04 -1.93
C LEU A 70 -4.00 -6.54 -2.25
N ASP A 71 -2.97 -7.26 -1.85
CA ASP A 71 -2.83 -8.68 -2.19
C ASP A 71 -3.90 -9.53 -1.50
N ALA A 72 -4.30 -9.20 -0.27
CA ALA A 72 -5.43 -9.87 0.39
C ALA A 72 -6.72 -9.83 -0.46
N LEU A 73 -6.95 -8.76 -1.23
CA LEU A 73 -8.11 -8.67 -2.13
C LEU A 73 -8.06 -9.68 -3.29
N LEU A 74 -6.86 -10.11 -3.72
CA LEU A 74 -6.69 -11.15 -4.75
C LEU A 74 -7.01 -12.56 -4.22
N HIS A 75 -6.99 -12.77 -2.91
CA HIS A 75 -7.16 -14.07 -2.24
C HIS A 75 -8.51 -14.27 -1.53
N LEU A 76 -9.45 -13.34 -1.73
CA LEU A 76 -10.83 -13.46 -1.24
C LEU A 76 -11.54 -14.69 -1.83
N GLU A 77 -12.22 -15.46 -0.99
CA GLU A 77 -13.02 -16.64 -1.37
C GLU A 77 -14.54 -16.41 -1.30
N HIS A 78 -14.98 -15.27 -0.75
CA HIS A 78 -16.40 -14.91 -0.64
C HIS A 78 -17.12 -14.90 -2.00
N GLU A 79 -18.38 -15.36 -2.06
CA GLU A 79 -19.13 -15.56 -3.31
C GLU A 79 -19.28 -14.30 -4.20
N ASN A 80 -19.24 -13.11 -3.59
CA ASN A 80 -19.27 -11.81 -4.28
C ASN A 80 -17.89 -11.12 -4.36
N ALA A 81 -16.77 -11.84 -4.19
CA ALA A 81 -15.41 -11.28 -4.17
C ALA A 81 -15.11 -10.25 -5.29
N PRO A 82 -15.49 -10.46 -6.58
CA PRO A 82 -15.26 -9.46 -7.63
C PRO A 82 -15.96 -8.10 -7.38
N ARG A 83 -17.09 -8.09 -6.66
CA ARG A 83 -17.79 -6.85 -6.29
C ARG A 83 -17.15 -6.17 -5.08
N TRP A 84 -16.68 -6.95 -4.11
CA TRP A 84 -15.90 -6.41 -2.99
C TRP A 84 -14.57 -5.82 -3.48
N GLN A 85 -13.85 -6.53 -4.35
CA GLN A 85 -12.68 -5.99 -5.06
C GLN A 85 -13.01 -4.66 -5.73
N ASN A 86 -14.08 -4.57 -6.53
CA ASN A 86 -14.47 -3.30 -7.16
C ASN A 86 -14.84 -2.19 -6.16
N LEU A 87 -15.40 -2.51 -4.99
CA LEU A 87 -15.65 -1.53 -3.93
C LEU A 87 -14.32 -0.97 -3.37
N PHE A 88 -13.42 -1.84 -2.94
CA PHE A 88 -12.13 -1.45 -2.38
C PHE A 88 -11.28 -0.70 -3.41
N LEU A 89 -11.25 -1.18 -4.66
CA LEU A 89 -10.54 -0.52 -5.76
C LEU A 89 -11.12 0.86 -6.12
N ARG A 90 -12.43 1.08 -5.93
CA ARG A 90 -13.05 2.40 -6.08
C ARG A 90 -12.61 3.37 -4.98
N HIS A 91 -12.32 2.85 -3.78
CA HIS A 91 -11.93 3.60 -2.59
C HIS A 91 -10.44 3.36 -2.22
N VAL A 92 -9.60 3.04 -3.21
CA VAL A 92 -8.22 2.58 -2.99
C VAL A 92 -7.33 3.59 -2.25
N GLU A 93 -7.57 4.89 -2.42
CA GLU A 93 -6.85 5.92 -1.65
C GLU A 93 -7.13 5.76 -0.15
N ALA A 94 -8.41 5.72 0.24
CA ALA A 94 -8.83 5.55 1.63
C ALA A 94 -8.38 4.20 2.22
N TYR A 95 -8.36 3.14 1.41
CA TYR A 95 -7.86 1.82 1.83
C TYR A 95 -6.38 1.87 2.23
N LEU A 96 -5.57 2.50 1.39
CA LEU A 96 -4.12 2.56 1.58
C LEU A 96 -3.71 3.62 2.60
N GLU A 97 -4.47 4.71 2.70
CA GLU A 97 -4.36 5.67 3.79
C GLU A 97 -4.66 4.98 5.14
N GLY A 98 -5.74 4.21 5.23
CA GLY A 98 -6.05 3.40 6.41
C GLY A 98 -4.95 2.39 6.75
N ALA A 99 -4.41 1.68 5.74
CA ALA A 99 -3.32 0.71 5.91
C ALA A 99 -1.97 1.32 6.38
N LYS A 100 -1.89 2.64 6.51
CA LYS A 100 -0.71 3.36 7.01
C LYS A 100 -1.00 4.32 8.16
N ALA A 101 -2.26 4.69 8.41
CA ALA A 101 -2.65 5.62 9.46
C ALA A 101 -2.10 5.29 10.86
N PRO A 102 -1.92 4.02 11.28
CA PRO A 102 -1.28 3.72 12.56
C PRO A 102 0.18 4.17 12.65
N ASP A 103 0.97 4.08 11.58
CA ASP A 103 2.35 4.61 11.50
C ASP A 103 2.39 6.15 11.54
N THR A 104 1.51 6.77 10.75
CA THR A 104 1.64 8.19 10.39
C THR A 104 0.88 9.12 11.32
N ASP A 105 -0.31 8.71 11.75
CA ASP A 105 -1.32 9.59 12.32
C ASP A 105 -1.70 9.18 13.75
N PHE A 106 -1.87 7.88 14.02
CA PHE A 106 -2.23 7.40 15.36
C PHE A 106 -1.00 7.25 16.26
N LYS A 107 0.11 6.74 15.70
CA LYS A 107 1.40 6.54 16.39
C LYS A 107 1.29 5.79 17.72
N ASP A 108 0.36 4.84 17.78
CA ASP A 108 0.08 4.05 18.97
C ASP A 108 0.96 2.79 19.03
N PHE A 109 2.26 2.95 18.78
CA PHE A 109 3.25 1.90 18.42
C PHE A 109 3.21 0.59 19.23
N LYS A 110 2.83 0.62 20.52
CA LYS A 110 2.63 -0.60 21.31
C LYS A 110 1.50 -1.50 20.77
N ASN A 111 0.55 -0.93 20.04
CA ASN A 111 -0.53 -1.65 19.38
C ASN A 111 -0.09 -2.32 18.07
N HIS A 112 1.13 -2.09 17.59
CA HIS A 112 1.67 -2.75 16.39
C HIS A 112 2.27 -4.10 16.80
N VAL A 113 2.91 -4.17 17.97
CA VAL A 113 3.62 -5.37 18.44
C VAL A 113 2.75 -6.38 19.20
N LEU A 114 3.21 -7.64 19.20
CA LEU A 114 2.72 -8.73 20.07
C LEU A 114 3.86 -9.69 20.46
N HIS A 115 4.46 -9.46 21.62
CA HIS A 115 5.58 -10.24 22.14
C HIS A 115 5.10 -11.54 22.78
N VAL A 116 5.01 -12.60 21.96
CA VAL A 116 4.50 -13.93 22.38
C VAL A 116 5.32 -14.57 23.51
N ARG A 117 6.60 -14.24 23.61
CA ARG A 117 7.50 -14.72 24.68
C ARG A 117 7.30 -14.00 26.01
N ASP A 118 6.75 -12.79 25.98
CA ASP A 118 6.55 -11.90 27.13
C ASP A 118 5.10 -11.94 27.65
N ASN A 119 4.49 -13.15 27.66
CA ASN A 119 3.09 -13.35 28.01
C ASN A 119 2.15 -12.51 27.12
N ASN A 120 2.36 -12.57 25.79
CA ASN A 120 1.60 -11.81 24.79
C ASN A 120 1.57 -10.30 25.08
N TRP A 121 2.70 -9.70 25.48
CA TRP A 121 2.79 -8.27 25.72
C TRP A 121 2.70 -7.49 24.41
N GLY A 122 1.74 -6.58 24.30
CA GLY A 122 1.47 -5.84 23.07
C GLY A 122 0.03 -5.35 23.05
N GLY A 123 -0.39 -4.73 21.95
CA GLY A 123 -1.77 -4.25 21.78
C GLY A 123 -2.47 -4.75 20.51
N ALA A 124 -1.73 -5.34 19.57
CA ALA A 124 -2.25 -5.73 18.24
C ALA A 124 -3.55 -6.53 18.26
N PRO A 125 -3.74 -7.58 19.10
CA PRO A 125 -5.00 -8.34 19.10
C PRO A 125 -6.23 -7.50 19.43
N ARG A 126 -6.10 -6.53 20.35
CA ARG A 126 -7.20 -5.64 20.75
C ARG A 126 -7.44 -4.55 19.71
N ALA A 127 -6.37 -4.02 19.12
CA ALA A 127 -6.48 -3.04 18.04
C ALA A 127 -7.15 -3.65 16.80
N ALA A 128 -6.71 -4.83 16.37
CA ALA A 128 -7.33 -5.59 15.29
C ALA A 128 -8.80 -5.90 15.58
N THR A 129 -9.14 -6.44 16.76
CA THR A 129 -10.55 -6.73 17.13
C THR A 129 -11.43 -5.47 17.06
N LYS A 130 -10.97 -4.34 17.61
CA LYS A 130 -11.68 -3.05 17.55
C LYS A 130 -11.92 -2.57 16.11
N TRP A 131 -10.90 -2.67 15.26
CA TRP A 131 -11.02 -2.25 13.86
C TRP A 131 -11.79 -3.23 12.98
N TYR A 132 -11.85 -4.51 13.36
CA TYR A 132 -12.76 -5.50 12.79
C TYR A 132 -14.22 -5.12 13.07
N ASP A 133 -14.57 -4.90 14.35
CA ASP A 133 -15.91 -4.46 14.75
C ASP A 133 -16.33 -3.18 13.99
N LYS A 134 -15.40 -2.22 13.87
CA LYS A 134 -15.66 -0.96 13.16
C LYS A 134 -15.86 -1.16 11.65
N THR A 135 -15.06 -2.04 11.03
CA THR A 135 -15.21 -2.40 9.61
C THR A 135 -16.58 -3.03 9.37
N VAL A 136 -16.96 -4.00 10.20
CA VAL A 136 -18.26 -4.69 10.12
C VAL A 136 -19.45 -3.77 10.39
N GLU A 137 -19.34 -2.82 11.32
CA GLU A 137 -20.34 -1.76 11.54
C GLU A 137 -20.58 -0.94 10.27
N LEU A 138 -19.51 -0.37 9.69
CA LEU A 138 -19.58 0.54 8.54
C LEU A 138 -19.99 -0.17 7.24
N LEU A 139 -19.58 -1.44 7.04
CA LEU A 139 -20.06 -2.28 5.95
C LEU A 139 -21.57 -2.52 6.05
N ARG A 140 -22.10 -2.70 7.27
CA ARG A 140 -23.53 -2.94 7.53
C ARG A 140 -24.39 -1.69 7.34
N THR A 141 -23.89 -0.51 7.70
CA THR A 141 -24.58 0.77 7.44
C THR A 141 -24.48 1.23 5.99
N GLY A 142 -23.48 0.73 5.25
CA GLY A 142 -23.22 1.11 3.85
C GLY A 142 -22.36 2.36 3.71
N ASP A 143 -21.62 2.72 4.76
CA ASP A 143 -20.68 3.86 4.78
C ASP A 143 -19.37 3.47 4.09
N TRP A 144 -19.45 3.14 2.80
CA TRP A 144 -18.44 2.36 2.08
C TRP A 144 -17.01 2.93 2.07
N ALA A 145 -16.86 4.26 2.04
CA ALA A 145 -15.53 4.88 2.04
C ALA A 145 -14.83 4.68 3.40
N ASP A 146 -15.56 4.93 4.48
CA ASP A 146 -15.07 4.78 5.86
C ASP A 146 -14.90 3.30 6.20
N ALA A 147 -15.77 2.42 5.69
CA ALA A 147 -15.64 0.97 5.82
C ALA A 147 -14.35 0.44 5.20
N VAL A 148 -14.01 0.93 4.00
CA VAL A 148 -12.76 0.58 3.30
C VAL A 148 -11.54 1.19 4.00
N TYR A 149 -11.63 2.41 4.53
CA TYR A 149 -10.58 2.98 5.38
C TYR A 149 -10.35 2.14 6.65
N ALA A 150 -11.42 1.80 7.37
CA ALA A 150 -11.36 0.97 8.58
C ALA A 150 -10.80 -0.43 8.30
N ALA A 151 -11.13 -1.03 7.15
CA ALA A 151 -10.52 -2.27 6.69
C ALA A 151 -9.03 -2.11 6.40
N GLY A 152 -8.61 -0.96 5.86
CA GLY A 152 -7.21 -0.58 5.73
C GLY A 152 -6.50 -0.56 7.08
N VAL A 153 -7.06 0.14 8.06
CA VAL A 153 -6.49 0.20 9.42
C VAL A 153 -6.43 -1.18 10.08
N LEU A 154 -7.48 -2.00 9.92
CA LEU A 154 -7.50 -3.38 10.38
C LEU A 154 -6.36 -4.22 9.76
N SER A 155 -6.08 -4.01 8.47
CA SER A 155 -4.99 -4.73 7.78
C SER A 155 -3.65 -4.49 8.45
N HIS A 156 -3.37 -3.27 8.90
CA HIS A 156 -2.13 -2.90 9.57
C HIS A 156 -1.96 -3.72 10.87
N TYR A 157 -2.82 -3.50 11.87
CA TYR A 157 -2.73 -4.19 13.17
C TYR A 157 -2.87 -5.71 13.11
N TYR A 158 -3.50 -6.27 12.08
CA TYR A 158 -3.48 -7.71 11.86
C TYR A 158 -2.12 -8.19 11.32
N THR A 159 -1.52 -7.45 10.38
CA THR A 159 -0.30 -7.86 9.68
C THR A 159 0.98 -7.57 10.42
N ASP A 160 1.02 -6.56 11.31
CA ASP A 160 2.20 -6.17 12.09
C ASP A 160 2.82 -7.38 12.81
N PRO A 161 2.10 -8.21 13.59
CA PRO A 161 2.74 -9.30 14.31
C PRO A 161 3.19 -10.46 13.41
N LEU A 162 2.90 -10.45 12.11
CA LEU A 162 3.51 -11.38 11.16
C LEU A 162 4.88 -10.89 10.66
N MET A 163 5.23 -9.62 10.89
CA MET A 163 6.59 -9.12 10.81
C MET A 163 7.38 -9.67 12.04
N PRO A 164 8.44 -10.48 11.88
CA PRO A 164 9.04 -11.15 13.03
C PRO A 164 9.55 -10.20 14.12
N PHE A 165 10.14 -9.04 13.78
CA PHE A 165 10.59 -8.06 14.78
C PHE A 165 9.47 -7.48 15.65
N HIS A 166 8.21 -7.52 15.20
CA HIS A 166 7.08 -7.06 16.01
C HIS A 166 6.64 -8.11 17.06
N THR A 167 7.41 -9.18 17.26
CA THR A 167 7.07 -10.31 18.17
C THR A 167 8.04 -10.55 19.34
N ALA A 168 9.07 -9.72 19.50
CA ALA A 168 9.96 -9.69 20.65
C ALA A 168 10.73 -8.35 20.66
N GLN A 169 11.53 -8.09 21.69
CA GLN A 169 12.43 -6.92 21.75
C GLN A 169 13.88 -7.36 22.04
N SER A 170 14.84 -6.74 21.37
CA SER A 170 16.26 -6.83 21.69
C SER A 170 17.01 -5.55 21.33
N GLU A 171 18.21 -5.40 21.90
CA GLU A 171 19.07 -4.26 21.61
C GLU A 171 19.61 -4.34 20.18
N GLU A 172 19.93 -5.55 19.71
CA GLU A 172 20.46 -5.83 18.37
C GLU A 172 19.45 -5.52 17.25
N GLU A 173 18.18 -5.87 17.47
CA GLU A 173 17.07 -5.58 16.56
C GLU A 173 16.89 -4.07 16.32
N THR A 174 16.86 -3.26 17.37
CA THR A 174 16.69 -1.79 17.26
C THR A 174 17.82 -1.09 16.48
N GLN A 175 18.96 -1.76 16.24
CA GLN A 175 20.03 -1.25 15.39
C GLN A 175 19.71 -1.33 13.90
N ILE A 176 18.83 -2.24 13.51
CA ILE A 176 18.58 -2.65 12.12
C ILE A 176 17.10 -2.68 11.73
N HIS A 177 16.16 -2.57 12.67
CA HIS A 177 14.72 -2.76 12.46
C HIS A 177 14.24 -2.04 11.20
N ARG A 178 14.37 -0.71 11.17
CA ARG A 178 13.95 0.12 10.03
C ARG A 178 14.69 -0.18 8.72
N ALA A 179 15.95 -0.60 8.79
CA ALA A 179 16.73 -0.97 7.62
C ALA A 179 16.22 -2.29 7.01
N ALA A 180 15.90 -3.26 7.87
CA ALA A 180 15.31 -4.54 7.47
C ALA A 180 13.90 -4.34 6.88
N GLU A 181 13.03 -3.55 7.51
CA GLU A 181 11.71 -3.17 6.97
C GLU A 181 11.79 -2.52 5.58
N TRP A 182 12.73 -1.59 5.40
CA TRP A 182 12.92 -0.94 4.11
C TRP A 182 13.40 -1.93 3.04
N SER A 183 14.29 -2.85 3.42
CA SER A 183 14.73 -3.95 2.56
C SER A 183 13.58 -4.88 2.18
N MET A 184 12.72 -5.25 3.14
CA MET A 184 11.51 -6.04 2.88
C MET A 184 10.55 -5.32 1.92
N THR A 185 10.29 -4.02 2.15
CA THR A 185 9.45 -3.19 1.28
C THR A 185 9.99 -3.17 -0.16
N LYS A 186 11.32 -3.14 -0.33
CA LYS A 186 11.99 -3.15 -1.64
C LYS A 186 12.02 -4.53 -2.29
N SER A 187 12.09 -5.60 -1.51
CA SER A 187 12.08 -6.99 -1.96
C SER A 187 10.67 -7.56 -2.19
N TYR A 188 9.60 -6.80 -1.97
CA TYR A 188 8.22 -7.29 -2.08
C TYR A 188 7.91 -8.05 -3.39
N PRO A 189 8.35 -7.59 -4.59
CA PRO A 189 8.14 -8.36 -5.82
C PRO A 189 8.77 -9.76 -5.79
N ALA A 190 9.96 -9.91 -5.20
CA ALA A 190 10.62 -11.20 -5.06
C ALA A 190 9.92 -12.12 -4.04
N PHE A 191 9.30 -11.57 -3.00
CA PHE A 191 8.46 -12.36 -2.10
C PHE A 191 7.20 -12.87 -2.81
N ARG A 192 6.58 -12.02 -3.64
CA ARG A 192 5.42 -12.43 -4.46
C ARG A 192 5.82 -13.52 -5.47
N GLU A 193 6.97 -13.40 -6.15
CA GLU A 193 7.50 -14.45 -7.04
C GLU A 193 7.70 -15.79 -6.31
N LEU A 194 8.25 -15.77 -5.09
CA LEU A 194 8.40 -16.97 -4.26
C LEU A 194 7.05 -17.61 -3.89
N LEU A 195 6.05 -16.80 -3.57
CA LEU A 195 4.70 -17.25 -3.18
C LEU A 195 3.85 -17.73 -4.37
N ASP A 196 3.93 -17.05 -5.52
CA ASP A 196 3.26 -17.43 -6.76
C ASP A 196 3.90 -18.69 -7.40
N GLY A 197 5.18 -18.94 -7.08
CA GLY A 197 5.97 -20.06 -7.60
C GLY A 197 6.31 -21.14 -6.55
N PRO A 198 7.57 -21.25 -6.08
CA PRO A 198 8.07 -22.42 -5.38
C PRO A 198 7.53 -22.66 -3.95
N LEU A 199 7.09 -21.61 -3.24
CA LEU A 199 6.58 -21.74 -1.87
C LEU A 199 5.06 -22.01 -1.83
N GLY A 200 4.30 -21.37 -2.72
CA GLY A 200 2.85 -21.30 -2.60
C GLY A 200 2.40 -20.38 -1.45
N TYR A 201 1.15 -19.93 -1.50
CA TYR A 201 0.50 -19.30 -0.35
C TYR A 201 0.05 -20.38 0.66
N PRO A 202 0.17 -20.13 1.96
CA PRO A 202 -0.27 -21.07 3.00
C PRO A 202 -1.80 -21.13 3.11
N ASP A 203 -2.33 -22.24 3.60
CA ASP A 203 -3.70 -22.29 4.11
C ASP A 203 -3.74 -21.71 5.53
N VAL A 204 -4.46 -20.60 5.70
CA VAL A 204 -4.65 -19.95 7.01
C VAL A 204 -6.06 -20.24 7.49
N ARG A 205 -6.15 -21.11 8.51
CA ARG A 205 -7.41 -21.53 9.10
C ARG A 205 -7.95 -20.46 10.04
N MET A 206 -9.22 -20.09 9.87
CA MET A 206 -9.92 -19.28 10.87
C MET A 206 -10.22 -20.10 12.14
N PRO A 207 -9.89 -19.60 13.34
CA PRO A 207 -10.34 -20.16 14.61
C PRO A 207 -11.86 -20.08 14.78
N ALA A 208 -12.38 -20.78 15.80
CA ALA A 208 -13.79 -20.76 16.16
C ALA A 208 -13.97 -20.21 17.59
N GLY A 209 -14.97 -19.36 17.78
CA GLY A 209 -15.19 -18.62 19.02
C GLY A 209 -15.52 -17.16 18.71
N ASP A 210 -15.79 -16.37 19.74
CA ASP A 210 -16.06 -14.93 19.60
C ASP A 210 -14.75 -14.11 19.59
N ASP A 211 -13.66 -14.67 20.11
CA ASP A 211 -12.31 -14.11 20.19
C ASP A 211 -11.41 -14.49 19.00
N TRP A 212 -12.00 -14.94 17.89
CA TRP A 212 -11.27 -15.51 16.75
C TRP A 212 -10.31 -14.52 16.07
N VAL A 213 -10.60 -13.21 16.08
CA VAL A 213 -9.69 -12.17 15.54
C VAL A 213 -8.43 -12.08 16.41
N GLU A 214 -8.59 -12.01 17.74
CA GLU A 214 -7.48 -12.01 18.70
C GLU A 214 -6.64 -13.30 18.56
N GLN A 215 -7.29 -14.45 18.41
CA GLN A 215 -6.60 -15.72 18.16
C GLN A 215 -5.80 -15.70 16.83
N MET A 216 -6.35 -15.18 15.73
CA MET A 216 -5.61 -15.08 14.46
C MET A 216 -4.37 -14.19 14.56
N VAL A 217 -4.43 -13.08 15.31
CA VAL A 217 -3.26 -12.21 15.55
C VAL A 217 -2.20 -12.94 16.39
N ILE A 218 -2.61 -13.67 17.43
CA ILE A 218 -1.71 -14.48 18.27
C ILE A 218 -1.07 -15.61 17.45
N GLU A 219 -1.84 -16.31 16.62
CA GLU A 219 -1.33 -17.37 15.74
C GLU A 219 -0.35 -16.83 14.70
N GLY A 220 -0.62 -15.68 14.10
CA GLY A 220 0.30 -14.99 13.19
C GLY A 220 1.64 -14.66 13.86
N ALA A 221 1.60 -14.13 15.10
CA ALA A 221 2.81 -13.84 15.89
C ALA A 221 3.58 -15.10 16.30
N LEU A 222 2.89 -16.21 16.58
CA LEU A 222 3.53 -17.50 16.87
C LEU A 222 4.18 -18.12 15.63
N VAL A 223 3.68 -17.82 14.42
CA VAL A 223 4.25 -18.27 13.14
C VAL A 223 5.48 -17.46 12.74
N SER A 224 5.50 -16.15 12.99
CA SER A 224 6.60 -15.25 12.62
C SER A 224 7.76 -15.25 13.64
N ASN A 225 7.46 -15.36 14.94
CA ASN A 225 8.46 -15.28 16.03
C ASN A 225 9.67 -16.24 15.92
N PRO A 226 9.58 -17.47 15.38
CA PRO A 226 10.74 -18.32 15.12
C PRO A 226 11.78 -17.71 14.16
N TYR A 227 11.41 -16.70 13.39
CA TYR A 227 12.31 -15.99 12.47
C TYR A 227 12.93 -14.72 13.08
N TYR A 228 12.55 -14.31 14.30
CA TYR A 228 13.06 -13.10 14.97
C TYR A 228 14.60 -13.06 15.01
N GLU A 229 15.22 -14.06 15.64
CA GLU A 229 16.68 -14.20 15.66
C GLU A 229 17.26 -14.36 14.24
N THR A 230 16.54 -15.03 13.34
CA THR A 230 17.01 -15.28 11.98
C THR A 230 17.23 -13.98 11.19
N ILE A 231 16.41 -12.95 11.39
CA ILE A 231 16.68 -11.63 10.78
C ILE A 231 17.95 -11.01 11.39
N ILE A 232 18.09 -11.00 12.73
CA ILE A 232 19.27 -10.43 13.42
C ILE A 232 20.57 -11.11 12.97
N GLU A 233 20.57 -12.43 12.89
CA GLU A 233 21.75 -13.22 12.52
C GLU A 233 22.15 -13.04 11.04
N ARG A 234 21.22 -12.71 10.14
CA ARG A 234 21.42 -12.80 8.67
C ARG A 234 21.26 -11.50 7.90
N TYR A 235 20.66 -10.46 8.47
CA TYR A 235 20.51 -9.18 7.78
C TYR A 235 21.87 -8.46 7.66
N ASP A 236 22.28 -8.18 6.42
CA ASP A 236 23.54 -7.46 6.14
C ASP A 236 23.25 -5.97 5.94
N PHE A 237 23.55 -5.16 6.96
CA PHE A 237 23.32 -3.72 6.92
C PHE A 237 24.35 -2.97 6.03
N ASP A 238 25.58 -3.48 5.89
CA ASP A 238 26.61 -2.91 4.99
C ASP A 238 26.17 -3.02 3.50
N LYS A 239 25.36 -4.04 3.17
CA LYS A 239 24.68 -4.20 1.87
C LYS A 239 23.36 -3.45 1.80
N GLY A 240 22.44 -3.70 2.74
CA GLY A 240 21.08 -3.15 2.72
C GLY A 240 21.03 -1.62 2.73
N LYS A 241 22.01 -0.95 3.34
CA LYS A 241 22.14 0.52 3.26
C LYS A 241 22.45 1.04 1.84
N LYS A 242 23.12 0.23 1.00
CA LYS A 242 23.46 0.57 -0.39
C LYS A 242 22.31 0.18 -1.31
N ASN A 243 22.03 -1.12 -1.38
CA ASN A 243 20.98 -1.74 -2.15
C ASN A 243 20.10 -2.58 -1.21
N PRO A 244 18.90 -2.10 -0.79
CA PRO A 244 18.14 -2.73 0.29
C PRO A 244 17.84 -4.24 0.08
N PRO A 245 17.41 -4.70 -1.12
CA PRO A 245 17.25 -6.13 -1.38
C PRO A 245 18.49 -7.00 -1.09
N GLU A 246 19.71 -6.49 -1.27
CA GLU A 246 20.95 -7.25 -1.00
C GLU A 246 21.23 -7.46 0.50
N GLY A 247 20.55 -6.72 1.39
CA GLY A 247 20.60 -6.99 2.83
C GLY A 247 19.92 -8.32 3.20
N LEU A 248 19.07 -8.86 2.33
CA LEU A 248 18.34 -10.11 2.51
C LEU A 248 18.98 -11.24 1.68
N ASP A 249 19.57 -12.23 2.35
CA ASP A 249 20.00 -13.46 1.67
C ASP A 249 18.82 -14.42 1.38
N ASP A 250 19.08 -15.47 0.60
CA ASP A 250 18.05 -16.40 0.10
C ASP A 250 17.21 -17.03 1.22
N GLU A 251 17.86 -17.45 2.32
CA GLU A 251 17.20 -18.07 3.47
C GLU A 251 16.32 -17.04 4.20
N LEU A 252 16.81 -15.82 4.37
CA LEU A 252 16.05 -14.72 4.97
C LEU A 252 14.85 -14.32 4.09
N ARG A 253 15.04 -14.26 2.75
CA ARG A 253 13.96 -14.00 1.78
C ARG A 253 12.88 -15.08 1.83
N GLU A 254 13.25 -16.36 1.93
CA GLU A 254 12.30 -17.47 2.04
C GLU A 254 11.49 -17.42 3.34
N CYS A 255 12.12 -17.06 4.47
CA CYS A 255 11.44 -16.93 5.77
C CYS A 255 10.45 -15.77 5.78
N ILE A 256 10.84 -14.60 5.25
CA ILE A 256 9.98 -13.41 5.17
C ILE A 256 8.83 -13.64 4.18
N ALA A 257 9.08 -14.29 3.04
CA ALA A 257 8.02 -14.64 2.09
C ALA A 257 6.92 -15.51 2.73
N LYS A 258 7.26 -16.48 3.58
CA LYS A 258 6.26 -17.28 4.33
C LYS A 258 5.41 -16.43 5.26
N CYS A 259 6.02 -15.47 5.95
CA CYS A 259 5.31 -14.54 6.82
C CYS A 259 4.33 -13.65 6.04
N ILE A 260 4.78 -13.10 4.90
CA ILE A 260 3.95 -12.31 3.97
C ILE A 260 2.81 -13.16 3.40
N GLY A 261 3.08 -14.41 3.00
CA GLY A 261 2.03 -15.33 2.54
C GLY A 261 0.95 -15.56 3.59
N HIS A 262 1.33 -15.77 4.85
CA HIS A 262 0.36 -15.92 5.95
C HIS A 262 -0.41 -14.61 6.18
N ALA A 263 0.27 -13.46 6.19
CA ALA A 263 -0.35 -12.15 6.38
C ALA A 263 -1.39 -11.84 5.31
N THR A 264 -1.05 -12.07 4.03
CA THR A 264 -1.93 -11.90 2.88
C THR A 264 -3.17 -12.80 2.96
N ILE A 265 -3.01 -14.11 3.17
CA ILE A 265 -4.14 -15.05 3.20
C ILE A 265 -5.00 -14.84 4.45
N GLY A 266 -4.38 -14.71 5.63
CA GLY A 266 -5.10 -14.51 6.88
C GLY A 266 -5.94 -13.22 6.86
N PHE A 267 -5.42 -12.14 6.27
CA PHE A 267 -6.20 -10.93 6.11
C PHE A 267 -7.33 -11.07 5.08
N ALA A 268 -7.11 -11.82 3.99
CA ALA A 268 -8.19 -12.17 3.05
C ALA A 268 -9.35 -12.91 3.75
N ARG A 269 -9.04 -13.85 4.65
CA ARG A 269 -10.06 -14.56 5.46
C ARG A 269 -10.79 -13.66 6.45
N ILE A 270 -10.07 -12.72 7.08
CA ILE A 270 -10.68 -11.69 7.93
C ILE A 270 -11.66 -10.84 7.14
N LEU A 271 -11.31 -10.42 5.92
CA LEU A 271 -12.19 -9.66 5.02
C LEU A 271 -13.39 -10.49 4.56
N ASP A 272 -13.18 -11.72 4.08
CA ASP A 272 -14.25 -12.66 3.69
C ASP A 272 -15.31 -12.76 4.80
N ARG A 273 -14.86 -12.94 6.05
CA ARG A 273 -15.75 -13.02 7.21
C ARG A 273 -16.36 -11.68 7.62
N ALA A 274 -15.65 -10.55 7.45
CA ALA A 274 -16.22 -9.22 7.68
C ALA A 274 -17.40 -8.93 6.73
N PHE A 275 -17.34 -9.44 5.50
CA PHE A 275 -18.43 -9.33 4.53
C PHE A 275 -19.65 -10.16 4.93
N ASP A 276 -19.44 -11.40 5.39
CA ASP A 276 -20.50 -12.27 5.91
C ASP A 276 -21.17 -11.66 7.16
N ASP A 277 -20.37 -11.30 8.18
CA ASP A 277 -20.88 -10.81 9.48
C ASP A 277 -21.54 -9.41 9.37
N ALA A 278 -21.19 -8.62 8.35
CA ALA A 278 -21.89 -7.37 8.04
C ALA A 278 -23.30 -7.58 7.44
N GLU A 279 -23.61 -8.76 6.89
CA GLU A 279 -24.80 -9.09 6.10
C GLU A 279 -25.06 -8.14 4.88
N GLY A 280 -24.09 -7.27 4.58
CA GLY A 280 -24.17 -6.25 3.55
C GLY A 280 -23.91 -6.82 2.15
N LYS A 281 -24.67 -6.37 1.15
CA LYS A 281 -24.40 -6.72 -0.25
C LYS A 281 -23.51 -5.64 -0.88
N PRO A 282 -22.39 -5.99 -1.53
CA PRO A 282 -21.51 -5.00 -2.12
C PRO A 282 -22.26 -4.19 -3.20
N PRO A 283 -22.11 -2.85 -3.22
CA PRO A 283 -22.76 -2.02 -4.22
C PRO A 283 -22.20 -2.35 -5.61
N TRP A 284 -23.04 -2.26 -6.63
CA TRP A 284 -22.61 -2.54 -7.99
C TRP A 284 -21.82 -1.37 -8.57
N HIS A 285 -20.53 -1.60 -8.81
CA HIS A 285 -19.59 -0.62 -9.37
C HIS A 285 -18.75 -1.27 -10.47
N ASP A 286 -18.76 -0.67 -11.66
CA ASP A 286 -17.79 -0.97 -12.70
C ASP A 286 -16.50 -0.21 -12.41
N VAL A 287 -15.47 -0.93 -11.98
CA VAL A 287 -14.08 -0.44 -11.98
C VAL A 287 -13.39 -1.02 -13.21
N THR A 288 -12.89 -0.15 -14.08
CA THR A 288 -12.10 -0.56 -15.25
C THR A 288 -10.69 -0.01 -15.11
N LEU A 289 -9.70 -0.75 -15.61
CA LEU A 289 -8.30 -0.29 -15.64
C LEU A 289 -8.17 1.09 -16.30
N VAL A 290 -8.86 1.31 -17.42
CA VAL A 290 -8.88 2.61 -18.13
C VAL A 290 -9.54 3.72 -17.28
N GLY A 291 -10.67 3.44 -16.63
CA GLY A 291 -11.39 4.40 -15.78
C GLY A 291 -10.70 4.69 -14.44
N MET A 292 -9.76 3.84 -14.03
CA MET A 292 -8.88 4.09 -12.90
C MET A 292 -7.65 4.89 -13.35
N LEU A 293 -6.94 4.42 -14.40
CA LEU A 293 -5.80 5.10 -15.02
C LEU A 293 -6.12 6.55 -15.42
N SER A 294 -7.33 6.85 -15.90
CA SER A 294 -7.73 8.21 -16.27
C SER A 294 -7.85 9.19 -15.10
N LYS A 295 -7.87 8.70 -13.86
CA LYS A 295 -7.78 9.51 -12.64
C LYS A 295 -6.33 9.66 -12.13
N MET A 296 -5.37 9.01 -12.76
CA MET A 296 -3.97 8.95 -12.34
C MET A 296 -3.14 10.00 -13.07
N SER A 297 -2.68 11.04 -12.38
CA SER A 297 -1.61 11.90 -12.87
C SER A 297 -0.26 11.20 -12.66
N ILE A 298 0.24 10.53 -13.70
CA ILE A 298 1.49 9.76 -13.66
C ILE A 298 2.64 10.55 -13.01
N PRO A 299 2.96 11.81 -13.39
CA PRO A 299 4.12 12.53 -12.85
C PRO A 299 4.08 12.75 -11.33
N ILE A 300 2.92 13.12 -10.77
CA ILE A 300 2.77 13.42 -9.32
C ILE A 300 3.08 12.17 -8.48
N PHE A 301 2.71 10.98 -8.97
CA PHE A 301 3.02 9.74 -8.27
C PHE A 301 4.53 9.52 -8.12
N TRP A 302 5.30 9.62 -9.21
CA TRP A 302 6.76 9.38 -9.18
C TRP A 302 7.45 10.28 -8.17
N VAL A 303 7.05 11.56 -8.11
CA VAL A 303 7.50 12.51 -7.09
C VAL A 303 7.17 12.00 -5.68
N THR A 304 5.94 11.61 -5.38
CA THR A 304 5.58 11.13 -4.02
C THR A 304 6.26 9.81 -3.64
N ARG A 305 6.52 8.90 -4.60
CA ARG A 305 7.27 7.65 -4.37
C ARG A 305 8.76 7.95 -4.15
N ARG A 306 9.36 8.86 -4.94
CA ARG A 306 10.74 9.34 -4.73
C ARG A 306 10.90 10.00 -3.37
N MET A 307 9.97 10.88 -2.96
CA MET A 307 10.00 11.52 -1.64
C MET A 307 9.98 10.51 -0.49
N ALA A 308 9.14 9.48 -0.58
CA ALA A 308 9.15 8.38 0.39
C ALA A 308 10.50 7.64 0.41
N HIS A 309 11.01 7.22 -0.75
CA HIS A 309 12.31 6.53 -0.84
C HIS A 309 13.49 7.37 -0.34
N ALA A 310 13.49 8.68 -0.61
CA ALA A 310 14.52 9.60 -0.12
C ALA A 310 14.43 9.80 1.40
N LYS A 311 13.21 9.84 1.98
CA LYS A 311 13.00 9.89 3.44
C LYS A 311 13.56 8.64 4.12
N GLU A 312 13.19 7.45 3.64
CA GLU A 312 13.69 6.19 4.21
C GLU A 312 15.22 6.05 4.04
N ARG A 313 15.76 6.33 2.83
CA ARG A 313 17.22 6.30 2.59
C ARG A 313 17.97 7.23 3.55
N LYS A 314 17.41 8.40 3.88
CA LYS A 314 18.01 9.34 4.84
C LYS A 314 18.03 8.78 6.27
N ILE A 315 16.91 8.20 6.74
CA ILE A 315 16.81 7.59 8.08
C ILE A 315 17.80 6.42 8.19
N VAL A 316 17.72 5.46 7.26
CA VAL A 316 18.57 4.25 7.25
C VAL A 316 20.05 4.60 7.12
N THR A 317 20.41 5.64 6.35
CA THR A 317 21.80 6.12 6.27
C THR A 317 22.27 6.78 7.56
N ALA A 318 21.40 7.49 8.28
CA ALA A 318 21.74 8.08 9.58
C ALA A 318 22.01 6.99 10.63
N MET A 319 21.11 6.01 10.75
CA MET A 319 21.28 4.83 11.61
C MET A 319 22.57 4.08 11.29
N TYR A 320 22.80 3.77 10.01
CA TYR A 320 24.02 3.10 9.57
C TYR A 320 25.28 3.88 9.94
N ASN A 321 25.31 5.20 9.70
CA ASN A 321 26.48 6.01 10.04
C ASN A 321 26.74 6.01 11.55
N GLU A 322 25.71 6.18 12.37
CA GLU A 322 25.82 6.14 13.84
C GLU A 322 26.33 4.79 14.33
N LEU A 323 25.74 3.68 13.87
CA LEU A 323 26.17 2.32 14.20
C LEU A 323 27.65 2.07 13.85
N ARG A 324 28.12 2.62 12.72
CA ARG A 324 29.51 2.45 12.27
C ARG A 324 30.52 3.36 12.98
N THR A 325 30.09 4.50 13.54
CA THR A 325 30.98 5.44 14.23
C THR A 325 30.96 5.30 15.76
N GLU A 326 29.78 5.05 16.34
CA GLU A 326 29.54 5.00 17.78
C GLU A 326 29.34 3.56 18.29
N GLY A 327 29.14 2.60 17.38
CA GLY A 327 28.92 1.19 17.70
C GLY A 327 27.47 0.84 18.06
N ARG A 328 26.57 1.82 18.08
CA ARG A 328 25.13 1.68 18.34
C ARG A 328 24.34 2.83 17.69
N VAL A 329 23.03 2.66 17.58
CA VAL A 329 22.03 3.61 17.10
C VAL A 329 21.20 4.08 18.30
N ASP A 330 21.55 5.22 18.90
CA ASP A 330 20.83 5.78 20.07
C ASP A 330 20.09 7.08 19.69
N LYS A 331 20.76 7.95 18.93
CA LYS A 331 20.31 9.30 18.54
C LYS A 331 19.39 9.25 17.34
N THR A 332 19.73 8.43 16.35
CA THR A 332 19.00 8.30 15.09
C THR A 332 18.00 7.14 15.08
N MET A 333 17.86 6.43 16.21
CA MET A 333 16.81 5.42 16.41
C MET A 333 15.42 6.04 16.14
N PRO A 334 14.62 5.42 15.27
CA PRO A 334 13.23 5.81 14.98
C PRO A 334 12.32 5.98 16.22
N GLU A 335 11.21 6.68 16.05
CA GLU A 335 10.29 7.08 17.13
C GLU A 335 9.47 5.90 17.66
N ASP A 336 9.00 5.07 16.74
CA ASP A 336 8.40 3.73 16.89
C ASP A 336 9.33 2.80 17.68
N ASP A 337 10.52 2.51 17.15
CA ASP A 337 11.53 1.63 17.77
C ASP A 337 11.82 2.06 19.23
N ARG A 338 12.01 3.36 19.43
CA ARG A 338 12.31 3.96 20.75
C ARG A 338 11.14 3.83 21.72
N ALA A 339 9.91 4.06 21.27
CA ALA A 339 8.71 3.99 22.10
C ALA A 339 8.40 2.55 22.53
N VAL A 340 8.56 1.57 21.63
CA VAL A 340 8.38 0.15 21.98
C VAL A 340 9.49 -0.31 22.92
N ARG A 341 10.76 0.03 22.67
CA ARG A 341 11.90 -0.26 23.56
C ARG A 341 11.69 0.29 24.98
N GLU A 342 11.29 1.56 25.10
CA GLU A 342 11.01 2.19 26.40
C GLU A 342 9.84 1.50 27.12
N ALA A 343 8.74 1.22 26.41
CA ALA A 343 7.60 0.54 26.97
C ALA A 343 7.96 -0.89 27.43
N HIS A 344 8.75 -1.64 26.65
CA HIS A 344 9.22 -2.98 27.00
C HIS A 344 10.14 -2.98 28.22
N ALA A 345 11.12 -2.06 28.26
CA ALA A 345 12.03 -1.89 29.40
C ALA A 345 11.27 -1.63 30.71
N ARG A 346 10.29 -0.72 30.67
CA ARG A 346 9.46 -0.32 31.81
C ARG A 346 8.42 -1.37 32.21
N GLU A 347 7.81 -2.05 31.25
CA GLU A 347 6.65 -2.92 31.49
C GLU A 347 6.99 -4.40 31.60
N VAL A 348 7.94 -4.90 30.81
CA VAL A 348 8.35 -6.31 30.80
C VAL A 348 9.62 -6.50 31.63
N LEU A 349 10.73 -5.86 31.22
CA LEU A 349 12.05 -6.11 31.83
C LEU A 349 12.20 -5.54 33.25
N LYS A 350 11.40 -4.53 33.59
CA LYS A 350 11.49 -3.73 34.83
C LYS A 350 12.89 -3.15 35.06
N LYS A 351 13.51 -2.65 33.99
CA LYS A 351 14.88 -2.11 33.99
C LYS A 351 14.91 -0.67 33.48
N PRO A 352 15.82 0.17 34.01
CA PRO A 352 16.08 1.49 33.47
C PRO A 352 16.80 1.37 32.11
N LEU A 353 16.60 2.34 31.21
CA LEU A 353 17.21 2.32 29.88
C LEU A 353 18.73 2.35 29.95
N GLU A 354 19.30 3.04 30.94
CA GLU A 354 20.73 3.13 31.17
C GLU A 354 21.40 1.76 31.46
N GLU A 355 20.64 0.77 31.96
CA GLU A 355 21.14 -0.61 32.11
C GLU A 355 21.12 -1.38 30.78
N LEU A 356 20.23 -1.01 29.85
CA LEU A 356 20.20 -1.56 28.50
C LEU A 356 21.29 -0.91 27.64
N ASP A 357 21.41 0.43 27.71
CA ASP A 357 22.46 1.24 27.07
C ASP A 357 23.88 0.89 27.56
N ALA A 358 24.02 0.18 28.69
CA ALA A 358 25.29 -0.34 29.19
C ALA A 358 25.66 -1.74 28.67
N LYS A 359 24.75 -2.45 27.98
CA LYS A 359 25.01 -3.81 27.48
C LYS A 359 25.79 -3.76 26.16
N PRO A 360 26.83 -4.61 26.00
CA PRO A 360 27.43 -4.87 24.70
C PRO A 360 26.41 -5.55 23.78
N LEU A 361 26.33 -5.10 22.53
CA LEU A 361 25.53 -5.73 21.49
C LEU A 361 26.12 -7.10 21.09
N GLY A 362 25.23 -8.04 20.78
CA GLY A 362 25.53 -9.29 20.09
C GLY A 362 25.87 -9.10 18.60
N PRO A 363 26.30 -10.18 17.92
CA PRO A 363 26.76 -10.11 16.54
C PRO A 363 25.58 -10.06 15.54
N ILE A 364 25.41 -8.92 14.88
CA ILE A 364 24.41 -8.70 13.82
C ILE A 364 24.96 -9.16 12.45
N GLY A 365 24.12 -9.77 11.61
CA GLY A 365 24.44 -10.13 10.22
C GLY A 365 25.52 -11.21 10.04
N HIS A 366 26.05 -11.77 11.12
CA HIS A 366 27.23 -12.64 11.13
C HIS A 366 27.07 -14.00 10.42
N ARG A 367 25.84 -14.36 10.02
CA ARG A 367 25.50 -15.55 9.23
C ARG A 367 25.02 -15.23 7.82
N HIS A 368 25.01 -13.97 7.41
CA HIS A 368 24.60 -13.57 6.05
C HIS A 368 25.36 -14.35 4.97
N GLY A 369 24.64 -14.91 4.01
CA GLY A 369 25.19 -15.72 2.92
C GLY A 369 25.84 -17.04 3.35
N THR A 370 25.83 -17.38 4.64
CA THR A 370 26.26 -18.72 5.08
C THR A 370 25.18 -19.73 4.71
N PRO A 371 25.51 -20.86 4.06
CA PRO A 371 24.53 -21.91 3.83
C PRO A 371 23.99 -22.41 5.17
N ALA A 372 22.69 -22.67 5.25
CA ALA A 372 22.13 -23.49 6.32
C ALA A 372 22.91 -24.81 6.39
N LYS A 373 23.83 -24.93 7.36
CA LYS A 373 24.20 -26.26 7.85
C LYS A 373 22.90 -26.92 8.26
N ALA A 374 22.63 -28.13 7.76
CA ALA A 374 21.46 -28.91 8.13
C ALA A 374 21.43 -29.07 9.67
N SER A 375 20.70 -28.16 10.34
CA SER A 375 20.73 -28.06 11.78
C SER A 375 19.96 -29.23 12.36
N ALA A 376 20.55 -29.88 13.36
CA ALA A 376 20.11 -31.19 13.80
C ALA A 376 18.77 -31.11 14.54
N ALA A 377 17.75 -31.69 13.91
CA ALA A 377 16.39 -31.91 14.40
C ALA A 377 15.55 -30.65 14.67
N PRO A 378 14.22 -30.70 14.44
CA PRO A 378 13.34 -29.70 15.04
C PRO A 378 13.50 -29.78 16.56
N MET A 379 13.65 -28.63 17.22
CA MET A 379 13.40 -28.55 18.66
C MET A 379 12.00 -29.12 18.89
N LYS A 380 11.91 -30.16 19.73
CA LYS A 380 10.63 -30.76 20.06
C LYS A 380 9.71 -29.66 20.56
N SER A 381 8.51 -29.57 19.99
CA SER A 381 7.40 -28.91 20.64
C SER A 381 7.28 -29.49 22.05
N SER A 382 7.61 -28.68 23.06
CA SER A 382 7.19 -29.00 24.42
C SER A 382 5.66 -28.92 24.39
N GLU A 383 4.98 -30.04 24.65
CA GLU A 383 3.53 -30.06 24.78
C GLU A 383 3.11 -28.96 25.76
N PHE A 384 2.53 -27.88 25.26
CA PHE A 384 1.97 -26.83 26.09
C PHE A 384 0.67 -27.38 26.68
N LYS A 385 0.78 -28.09 27.81
CA LYS A 385 -0.39 -28.50 28.59
C LYS A 385 -0.97 -27.25 29.23
N PRO A 386 -2.20 -26.85 28.88
CA PRO A 386 -2.83 -25.71 29.53
C PRO A 386 -2.98 -26.02 31.02
N SER A 387 -2.38 -25.19 31.88
CA SER A 387 -2.58 -25.28 33.33
C SER A 387 -4.00 -24.85 33.65
N SER A 388 -4.86 -25.82 34.00
CA SER A 388 -6.17 -25.51 34.54
C SER A 388 -6.04 -24.65 35.81
N PRO A 389 -6.96 -23.70 36.06
CA PRO A 389 -6.91 -22.87 37.27
C PRO A 389 -7.01 -23.71 38.55
N PRO A 390 -6.47 -23.22 39.69
CA PRO A 390 -6.32 -24.03 40.89
C PRO A 390 -7.68 -24.39 41.52
N VAL A 391 -8.04 -25.67 41.44
CA VAL A 391 -9.17 -26.22 42.18
C VAL A 391 -8.83 -26.25 43.66
N VAL A 392 -9.66 -25.58 44.48
CA VAL A 392 -9.57 -25.61 45.94
C VAL A 392 -9.76 -27.06 46.41
N SER A 393 -8.80 -27.56 47.19
CA SER A 393 -8.73 -28.97 47.58
C SER A 393 -9.53 -29.26 48.86
N GLU A 394 -10.75 -29.74 48.69
CA GLU A 394 -11.51 -30.33 49.79
C GLU A 394 -11.09 -31.80 50.02
N LYS A 395 -10.92 -32.21 51.28
CA LYS A 395 -10.38 -33.53 51.65
C LYS A 395 -11.44 -34.64 51.51
N PRO A 396 -11.05 -35.86 51.08
CA PRO A 396 -12.01 -36.93 50.80
C PRO A 396 -12.51 -37.65 52.05
N GLN A 397 -13.82 -37.94 52.09
CA GLN A 397 -14.43 -38.94 52.98
C GLN A 397 -14.67 -40.28 52.23
N PRO A 398 -14.74 -41.42 52.95
CA PRO A 398 -14.65 -42.75 52.31
C PRO A 398 -15.97 -43.26 51.71
N LYS A 399 -15.85 -44.00 50.61
CA LYS A 399 -16.96 -44.72 49.95
C LYS A 399 -17.45 -45.94 50.75
N PRO A 400 -18.76 -46.26 50.71
CA PRO A 400 -19.26 -47.63 50.81
C PRO A 400 -19.41 -48.31 49.44
N ALA A 401 -19.41 -49.64 49.43
CA ALA A 401 -19.33 -50.51 48.25
C ALA A 401 -20.70 -50.86 47.61
N PRO A 402 -20.75 -51.35 46.35
CA PRO A 402 -22.00 -51.67 45.67
C PRO A 402 -22.58 -53.04 46.07
N GLY A 403 -23.91 -53.13 46.19
CA GLY A 403 -24.60 -54.34 46.67
C GLY A 403 -25.92 -54.65 45.95
N ARG A 404 -25.81 -55.48 44.90
CA ARG A 404 -26.83 -56.44 44.40
C ARG A 404 -28.10 -55.94 43.70
N VAL A 405 -28.26 -56.41 42.47
CA VAL A 405 -29.48 -56.37 41.64
C VAL A 405 -30.48 -57.47 42.05
N THR A 406 -31.78 -57.18 42.07
CA THR A 406 -32.83 -58.15 41.72
C THR A 406 -33.88 -57.56 40.77
N ARG A 407 -33.92 -58.18 39.60
CA ARG A 407 -34.83 -58.12 38.44
C ARG A 407 -36.33 -57.95 38.77
N HIS A 408 -37.05 -57.11 38.02
CA HIS A 408 -38.29 -57.47 37.30
C HIS A 408 -38.68 -56.40 36.24
N VAL A 409 -39.66 -56.71 35.39
CA VAL A 409 -39.85 -56.14 34.03
C VAL A 409 -41.32 -55.74 33.81
N GLU A 410 -41.53 -54.51 33.30
CA GLU A 410 -42.71 -53.98 32.56
C GLU A 410 -44.09 -53.88 33.27
N PRO A 411 -45.10 -53.14 32.72
CA PRO A 411 -45.15 -52.44 31.42
C PRO A 411 -45.62 -50.95 31.38
N LYS A 412 -45.17 -50.25 30.33
CA LYS A 412 -45.92 -49.37 29.38
C LYS A 412 -47.32 -48.83 29.76
N VAL A 413 -47.50 -47.49 29.70
CA VAL A 413 -48.71 -46.79 29.16
C VAL A 413 -48.31 -45.41 28.59
N GLU A 414 -49.04 -44.96 27.58
CA GLU A 414 -48.89 -43.71 26.80
C GLU A 414 -50.21 -42.92 26.85
N SER A 415 -50.20 -41.59 27.10
CA SER A 415 -51.33 -40.68 26.77
C SER A 415 -51.03 -39.18 26.98
N LYS A 416 -51.48 -38.36 26.01
CA LYS A 416 -51.87 -36.92 26.15
C LYS A 416 -53.43 -36.86 26.21
N PRO A 417 -54.16 -35.71 26.16
CA PRO A 417 -53.82 -34.28 26.21
C PRO A 417 -54.76 -33.44 27.15
N VAL A 418 -54.76 -32.10 27.02
CA VAL A 418 -55.89 -31.12 27.01
C VAL A 418 -55.56 -29.77 27.70
N GLU A 419 -56.21 -28.70 27.22
CA GLU A 419 -55.97 -27.25 27.38
C GLU A 419 -57.18 -26.56 28.06
N GLU A 420 -56.98 -25.52 28.89
CA GLU A 420 -57.99 -24.46 29.11
C GLU A 420 -57.42 -23.14 29.69
N LYS A 421 -58.12 -22.01 29.45
CA LYS A 421 -57.81 -20.59 29.79
C LYS A 421 -58.62 -20.11 31.05
N PRO A 422 -58.67 -18.83 31.51
CA PRO A 422 -58.07 -17.54 31.06
C PRO A 422 -57.46 -16.62 32.18
N ALA A 423 -57.08 -15.39 31.79
CA ALA A 423 -56.84 -14.20 32.66
C ALA A 423 -58.20 -13.55 33.12
N PRO A 424 -58.35 -12.31 33.67
CA PRO A 424 -57.63 -11.03 33.47
C PRO A 424 -57.10 -10.47 34.83
N PRO A 425 -56.85 -9.15 35.12
CA PRO A 425 -57.02 -7.90 34.36
C PRO A 425 -55.78 -6.96 34.34
N ASP A 426 -56.01 -5.64 34.43
CA ASP A 426 -55.16 -4.51 34.00
C ASP A 426 -55.42 -3.27 34.90
N LEU A 427 -54.53 -2.26 34.88
CA LEU A 427 -54.85 -0.81 34.90
C LEU A 427 -53.59 0.12 34.98
N LEU A 428 -53.19 0.66 33.82
CA LEU A 428 -52.83 2.08 33.56
C LEU A 428 -51.83 2.87 34.46
N LYS A 429 -50.61 3.14 33.94
CA LYS A 429 -50.10 4.49 33.52
C LYS A 429 -48.56 4.57 33.36
N THR A 430 -48.10 5.31 32.36
CA THR A 430 -46.69 5.76 32.18
C THR A 430 -46.43 7.05 32.99
N PRO A 431 -45.15 7.33 33.34
CA PRO A 431 -44.36 8.26 32.50
C PRO A 431 -42.91 7.80 32.22
N ALA A 432 -42.19 8.61 31.43
CA ALA A 432 -40.88 8.33 30.83
C ALA A 432 -39.69 8.24 31.83
N PRO A 433 -38.56 7.60 31.46
CA PRO A 433 -37.43 7.38 32.35
C PRO A 433 -36.56 8.64 32.56
N SER A 434 -36.19 8.88 33.82
CA SER A 434 -35.14 9.82 34.22
C SER A 434 -33.73 9.25 34.00
N LYS A 435 -32.78 10.10 33.59
CA LYS A 435 -31.37 9.76 33.31
C LYS A 435 -30.69 8.97 34.45
N PRO A 436 -29.88 7.93 34.15
CA PRO A 436 -28.96 7.36 35.14
C PRO A 436 -27.76 8.28 35.38
N ALA A 437 -27.23 8.26 36.61
CA ALA A 437 -26.15 9.13 37.05
C ALA A 437 -24.76 8.67 36.55
N GLN A 438 -23.86 9.65 36.35
CA GLN A 438 -22.48 9.41 35.94
C GLN A 438 -21.69 8.61 37.00
N LYS A 439 -21.03 7.54 36.57
CA LYS A 439 -20.02 6.83 37.37
C LYS A 439 -18.72 7.64 37.37
N LYS A 440 -18.01 7.69 38.50
CA LYS A 440 -16.68 8.30 38.59
C LYS A 440 -15.68 7.51 37.74
N ILE A 441 -14.85 8.24 36.99
CA ILE A 441 -13.75 7.72 36.18
C ILE A 441 -12.53 7.50 37.09
N ASP A 442 -11.77 6.43 36.84
CA ASP A 442 -10.56 6.06 37.60
C ASP A 442 -9.32 6.65 36.91
N PRO A 443 -8.39 7.38 37.58
CA PRO A 443 -7.33 8.15 36.92
C PRO A 443 -6.19 7.34 36.25
N LEU A 444 -6.31 6.02 36.14
CA LEU A 444 -5.28 5.12 35.59
C LEU A 444 -5.77 4.32 34.37
N ASP A 445 -6.92 4.69 33.79
CA ASP A 445 -7.40 4.11 32.53
C ASP A 445 -6.87 4.92 31.32
N PRO A 446 -5.95 4.35 30.50
CA PRO A 446 -5.43 5.04 29.31
C PRO A 446 -6.46 5.21 28.18
N PHE A 447 -7.67 4.64 28.31
CA PHE A 447 -8.74 4.74 27.29
C PHE A 447 -9.76 5.85 27.55
N ALA A 448 -9.62 6.63 28.64
CA ALA A 448 -10.61 7.61 29.08
C ALA A 448 -10.90 8.78 28.11
N ASN A 449 -10.07 9.01 27.08
CA ASN A 449 -10.19 10.13 26.14
C ASN A 449 -10.73 9.77 24.74
N PHE A 450 -11.16 8.53 24.48
CA PHE A 450 -11.73 8.14 23.17
C PHE A 450 -13.20 8.54 23.02
N GLY A 451 -13.47 9.84 23.09
CA GLY A 451 -14.82 10.41 23.24
C GLY A 451 -15.21 11.55 22.30
N ASP A 452 -14.42 11.86 21.26
CA ASP A 452 -14.90 12.64 20.09
C ASP A 452 -13.90 12.54 18.93
N ILE A 453 -14.11 11.60 18.00
CA ILE A 453 -13.42 11.58 16.70
C ILE A 453 -14.49 11.39 15.62
N GLY A 454 -15.20 12.48 15.34
CA GLY A 454 -16.44 12.47 14.55
C GLY A 454 -16.79 13.82 13.93
N ARG A 455 -15.78 14.66 13.68
CA ARG A 455 -15.91 15.87 12.85
C ARG A 455 -14.54 16.31 12.34
N ILE A 456 -14.44 16.52 11.03
CA ILE A 456 -13.34 17.27 10.42
C ILE A 456 -13.45 18.71 10.94
N VAL A 457 -12.40 19.23 11.56
CA VAL A 457 -12.30 20.62 12.03
C VAL A 457 -11.08 21.27 11.40
N ASP A 458 -11.27 22.50 10.93
CA ASP A 458 -10.29 23.32 10.21
C ASP A 458 -9.11 23.72 11.13
N PRO A 459 -7.83 23.47 10.75
CA PRO A 459 -6.68 23.66 11.65
C PRO A 459 -6.19 25.11 11.71
N THR A 460 -7.04 26.04 12.15
CA THR A 460 -6.64 27.40 12.53
C THR A 460 -7.35 27.91 13.80
N GLN A 461 -6.81 27.60 15.00
CA GLN A 461 -6.79 28.52 16.15
C GLN A 461 -6.01 28.01 17.37
N ASP A 462 -5.41 28.97 18.08
CA ASP A 462 -4.91 28.99 19.46
C ASP A 462 -3.89 27.95 19.97
N LYS A 463 -2.61 28.38 19.94
CA LYS A 463 -1.64 28.11 21.01
C LYS A 463 -1.02 29.42 21.50
N GLN A 464 -1.31 29.81 22.74
CA GLN A 464 -0.52 30.83 23.46
C GLN A 464 0.73 30.16 24.09
N PRO A 465 1.93 30.75 23.96
CA PRO A 465 3.13 30.25 24.61
C PRO A 465 3.30 30.78 26.05
N ALA A 466 3.86 29.96 26.93
CA ALA A 466 4.34 30.33 28.26
C ALA A 466 5.90 30.35 28.27
N PRO A 467 6.56 31.01 29.24
CA PRO A 467 7.89 31.58 29.02
C PRO A 467 9.07 30.60 29.19
N ILE A 468 10.15 30.90 28.47
CA ILE A 468 11.47 30.26 28.55
C ILE A 468 12.32 30.96 29.63
N VAL A 469 13.27 30.23 30.24
CA VAL A 469 14.24 30.73 31.22
C VAL A 469 15.67 30.46 30.71
N ASP A 470 16.62 31.35 31.02
CA ASP A 470 17.91 31.49 30.30
C ASP A 470 19.01 30.44 30.62
N ASP A 471 19.69 30.02 29.54
CA ASP A 471 21.15 29.84 29.25
C ASP A 471 22.17 29.52 30.41
N PRO A 472 23.27 28.75 30.17
CA PRO A 472 24.37 29.17 29.29
C PRO A 472 24.94 28.12 28.29
N SER A 473 25.18 28.60 27.06
CA SER A 473 25.99 28.02 25.96
C SER A 473 27.47 27.74 26.29
N PRO A 474 28.19 26.96 25.47
CA PRO A 474 29.19 27.62 24.61
C PRO A 474 29.27 27.13 23.15
N ALA A 475 29.21 28.10 22.22
CA ALA A 475 30.17 28.40 21.12
C ALA A 475 30.74 27.24 20.26
N ASP A 476 30.77 27.28 18.91
CA ASP A 476 30.49 28.34 17.92
C ASP A 476 29.98 27.70 16.60
N ASP A 477 29.01 28.32 15.89
CA ASP A 477 28.88 28.29 14.40
C ASP A 477 27.64 29.08 13.85
N ASP A 478 26.64 29.43 14.68
CA ASP A 478 25.32 29.95 14.21
C ASP A 478 25.24 31.45 13.81
N ALA A 479 26.36 32.13 13.58
CA ALA A 479 26.41 33.59 13.38
C ALA A 479 25.81 34.10 12.04
N LEU A 480 25.46 33.22 11.09
CA LEU A 480 24.97 33.61 9.76
C LEU A 480 23.43 33.55 9.60
N THR A 481 22.73 32.85 10.50
CA THR A 481 21.30 32.53 10.33
C THR A 481 20.39 33.59 10.95
N GLU A 482 20.75 34.13 12.13
CA GLU A 482 19.99 35.15 12.87
C GLU A 482 19.84 36.49 12.13
N ALA A 483 20.77 36.84 11.23
CA ALA A 483 20.74 38.09 10.48
C ALA A 483 19.65 38.14 9.39
N ILE A 484 19.12 36.98 8.96
CA ILE A 484 18.18 36.88 7.83
C ILE A 484 16.71 36.91 8.28
N LEU A 485 16.42 36.54 9.53
CA LEU A 485 15.05 36.37 10.04
C LEU A 485 14.39 37.67 10.57
N LYS A 486 15.12 38.78 10.66
CA LYS A 486 14.65 40.00 11.34
C LYS A 486 13.92 41.03 10.47
N ASP A 487 14.02 40.92 9.14
CA ASP A 487 13.55 41.94 8.17
C ASP A 487 12.38 41.47 7.27
N LEU A 488 11.65 40.42 7.66
CA LEU A 488 10.43 40.02 6.93
C LEU A 488 9.22 40.90 7.33
N PRO A 489 8.55 41.57 6.37
CA PRO A 489 7.33 42.33 6.66
C PRO A 489 6.15 41.40 6.94
N GLN A 490 5.38 41.71 7.99
CA GLN A 490 4.09 41.08 8.29
C GLN A 490 3.08 41.49 7.21
N LEU A 491 2.41 40.52 6.58
CA LEU A 491 1.35 40.75 5.60
C LEU A 491 0.00 40.35 6.21
N GLU A 492 -0.97 41.25 6.15
CA GLU A 492 -2.36 41.01 6.56
C GLU A 492 -3.06 40.05 5.59
N GLU A 493 -3.91 39.16 6.09
CA GLU A 493 -4.69 38.22 5.28
C GLU A 493 -5.88 38.94 4.58
N PRO A 494 -6.19 38.63 3.31
CA PRO A 494 -7.35 39.18 2.62
C PRO A 494 -8.63 38.38 2.90
N ASP A 495 -9.71 39.08 3.26
CA ASP A 495 -11.05 38.50 3.47
C ASP A 495 -11.56 37.69 2.27
N LEU A 496 -11.93 36.43 2.51
CA LEU A 496 -12.63 35.56 1.53
C LEU A 496 -14.17 35.65 1.71
N PRO A 497 -14.95 35.78 0.62
CA PRO A 497 -16.40 35.87 0.71
C PRO A 497 -17.07 34.52 1.07
N THR A 498 -18.02 34.59 2.00
CA THR A 498 -18.77 33.45 2.56
C THR A 498 -19.60 32.68 1.53
N ALA A 499 -19.63 31.34 1.66
CA ALA A 499 -20.41 30.45 0.82
C ALA A 499 -21.94 30.60 0.97
N SER A 500 -22.67 30.26 -0.11
CA SER A 500 -24.14 30.11 -0.14
C SER A 500 -24.48 28.89 -1.03
N PRO A 501 -25.57 28.14 -0.76
CA PRO A 501 -25.63 26.73 -1.11
C PRO A 501 -26.12 26.46 -2.54
N PHE A 502 -25.48 25.51 -3.23
CA PHE A 502 -25.96 25.06 -4.53
C PHE A 502 -27.23 24.21 -4.41
N GLY A 503 -28.30 24.72 -5.02
CA GLY A 503 -29.57 24.02 -5.17
C GLY A 503 -29.56 22.97 -6.28
N LYS A 504 -30.57 22.10 -6.21
CA LYS A 504 -30.92 21.01 -7.14
C LYS A 504 -30.55 21.26 -8.61
N LEU A 505 -29.86 20.29 -9.21
CA LEU A 505 -29.74 20.14 -10.66
C LEU A 505 -31.06 19.59 -11.22
N ASP A 506 -31.64 20.30 -12.18
CA ASP A 506 -32.84 19.88 -12.92
C ASP A 506 -32.45 19.36 -14.32
N ALA A 507 -33.15 18.33 -14.79
CA ALA A 507 -32.65 17.45 -15.85
C ALA A 507 -33.22 17.75 -17.25
N THR A 508 -32.94 18.93 -17.82
CA THR A 508 -33.08 19.19 -19.27
C THR A 508 -32.20 20.35 -19.77
N ALA A 509 -31.08 20.05 -20.43
CA ALA A 509 -30.38 20.99 -21.32
C ALA A 509 -29.53 20.24 -22.37
N GLN A 510 -29.67 20.58 -23.65
CA GLN A 510 -28.80 20.09 -24.73
C GLN A 510 -27.59 21.02 -24.90
N PRO A 511 -26.41 20.51 -25.30
CA PRO A 511 -25.24 21.35 -25.56
C PRO A 511 -25.39 22.16 -26.88
N PRO A 512 -24.90 23.41 -26.96
CA PRO A 512 -24.93 24.19 -28.19
C PRO A 512 -23.96 23.64 -29.24
N ALA A 513 -24.41 23.55 -30.49
CA ALA A 513 -23.60 23.15 -31.63
C ALA A 513 -23.10 24.39 -32.40
N GLU A 514 -21.90 24.87 -32.12
CA GLU A 514 -21.13 25.69 -33.06
C GLU A 514 -19.62 25.76 -32.71
N LEU A 515 -18.81 24.92 -33.36
CA LEU A 515 -17.35 25.10 -33.59
C LEU A 515 -16.76 23.97 -34.46
N LEU A 516 -17.38 23.72 -35.62
CA LEU A 516 -16.88 22.79 -36.64
C LEU A 516 -17.08 23.38 -38.05
N LYS A 517 -16.25 24.38 -38.39
CA LYS A 517 -16.01 24.82 -39.77
C LYS A 517 -14.51 25.09 -39.91
N ASP A 518 -13.91 24.39 -40.87
CA ASP A 518 -12.57 24.56 -41.45
C ASP A 518 -11.58 23.41 -41.21
N PHE A 519 -11.89 22.23 -41.77
CA PHE A 519 -10.90 21.39 -42.47
C PHE A 519 -11.56 20.66 -43.64
N GLY A 520 -11.32 21.14 -44.86
CA GLY A 520 -11.84 20.55 -46.09
C GLY A 520 -11.05 19.33 -46.54
N ALA A 521 -11.76 18.27 -46.96
CA ALA A 521 -11.19 17.06 -47.54
C ALA A 521 -10.66 17.30 -48.98
N PRO A 522 -9.88 16.36 -49.56
CA PRO A 522 -8.77 16.71 -50.46
C PRO A 522 -9.16 16.91 -51.93
N LYS A 523 -8.31 17.63 -52.67
CA LYS A 523 -8.32 17.66 -54.14
C LYS A 523 -7.00 17.23 -54.76
N GLN A 524 -7.11 16.84 -56.02
CA GLN A 524 -6.18 15.99 -56.75
C GLN A 524 -4.90 16.70 -57.19
N ARG A 525 -3.91 15.88 -57.53
CA ARG A 525 -2.55 16.25 -57.92
C ARG A 525 -2.47 16.34 -59.45
N GLU A 526 -2.00 17.47 -59.98
CA GLU A 526 -1.46 17.58 -61.35
C GLU A 526 0.02 18.00 -61.28
N GLU A 527 0.78 17.59 -62.29
CA GLU A 527 2.24 17.62 -62.33
C GLU A 527 2.79 18.94 -62.86
N VAL A 528 3.92 19.43 -62.30
CA VAL A 528 4.90 20.20 -63.10
C VAL A 528 6.34 19.83 -62.70
N ALA A 529 7.03 19.20 -63.65
CA ALA A 529 8.48 19.18 -63.92
C ALA A 529 9.53 19.24 -62.78
N ALA A 530 10.15 18.08 -62.56
CA ALA A 530 11.59 17.83 -62.55
C ALA A 530 12.58 18.96 -62.18
N ASN A 531 13.33 18.72 -61.09
CA ASN A 531 14.77 18.97 -61.08
C ASN A 531 15.47 17.91 -60.22
N GLU A 532 16.54 17.29 -60.73
CA GLU A 532 17.20 16.12 -60.14
C GLU A 532 18.16 16.46 -58.97
N PRO A 533 18.46 15.49 -58.09
CA PRO A 533 19.03 15.76 -56.77
C PRO A 533 20.56 15.90 -56.77
N LYS A 534 21.07 16.87 -56.01
CA LYS A 534 22.49 16.90 -55.59
C LYS A 534 22.65 16.10 -54.30
N GLN A 535 23.16 14.87 -54.41
CA GLN A 535 23.75 14.15 -53.29
C GLN A 535 25.11 14.77 -52.92
N SER A 536 25.38 14.94 -51.62
CA SER A 536 26.70 15.17 -51.00
C SER A 536 26.56 15.07 -49.48
N PRO A 537 27.55 14.54 -48.76
CA PRO A 537 27.51 13.10 -48.50
C PRO A 537 27.28 12.74 -47.03
N GLU A 538 26.71 11.55 -46.84
CA GLU A 538 26.64 10.87 -45.55
C GLU A 538 28.06 10.49 -45.12
N LYS A 539 28.57 11.12 -44.06
CA LYS A 539 29.82 10.73 -43.42
C LYS A 539 29.54 9.61 -42.43
N VAL A 540 30.02 8.43 -42.75
CA VAL A 540 30.33 7.41 -41.74
C VAL A 540 31.59 7.88 -41.04
N ASP A 541 31.45 8.58 -39.91
CA ASP A 541 32.61 8.97 -39.11
C ASP A 541 33.14 7.75 -38.33
N GLU A 542 34.45 7.54 -38.43
CA GLU A 542 35.19 6.50 -37.70
C GLU A 542 35.06 6.71 -36.19
N VAL A 543 34.93 5.62 -35.41
CA VAL A 543 34.79 5.67 -33.95
C VAL A 543 36.04 6.28 -33.30
N PRO A 544 35.95 7.47 -32.65
CA PRO A 544 37.04 8.03 -31.87
C PRO A 544 36.86 7.68 -30.38
N SER A 545 37.97 7.59 -29.66
CA SER A 545 37.98 7.46 -28.20
C SER A 545 37.22 8.61 -27.50
N SER A 546 36.17 8.26 -26.75
CA SER A 546 35.65 8.99 -25.57
C SER A 546 35.66 10.53 -25.61
N ASN A 547 34.94 11.16 -26.55
CA ASN A 547 34.62 12.59 -26.44
C ASN A 547 33.37 12.79 -25.56
N LEU A 548 33.58 12.80 -24.24
CA LEU A 548 32.55 13.17 -23.26
C LEU A 548 32.18 14.66 -23.43
N ARG A 549 30.93 14.95 -23.80
CA ARG A 549 30.46 16.32 -24.05
C ARG A 549 29.27 16.68 -23.16
N PHE A 550 29.42 17.70 -22.34
CA PHE A 550 28.27 18.31 -21.65
C PHE A 550 27.45 19.15 -22.65
N TYR A 551 26.13 19.00 -22.62
CA TYR A 551 25.21 19.74 -23.50
C TYR A 551 24.58 20.97 -22.82
N LEU A 552 24.69 21.07 -21.49
CA LEU A 552 24.22 22.22 -20.71
C LEU A 552 25.30 22.62 -19.70
N ASP A 553 25.40 23.91 -19.43
CA ASP A 553 26.30 24.49 -18.44
C ASP A 553 25.52 25.49 -17.57
N ARG A 554 25.98 25.81 -16.37
CA ARG A 554 25.25 26.68 -15.44
C ARG A 554 25.12 28.11 -15.95
N GLU A 555 26.04 28.56 -16.80
CA GLU A 555 25.97 29.87 -17.44
C GLU A 555 25.16 29.86 -18.75
N SER A 556 24.62 28.71 -19.16
CA SER A 556 23.68 28.65 -20.29
C SER A 556 22.42 29.49 -19.99
N PRO A 557 21.85 30.17 -21.00
CA PRO A 557 20.51 30.75 -20.93
C PRO A 557 19.46 29.75 -20.43
N VAL A 558 18.46 30.22 -19.68
CA VAL A 558 17.40 29.36 -19.13
C VAL A 558 16.58 28.64 -20.21
N VAL A 559 16.53 29.19 -21.43
CA VAL A 559 15.86 28.56 -22.60
C VAL A 559 16.55 27.30 -23.12
N ASP A 560 17.82 27.07 -22.76
CA ASP A 560 18.55 25.86 -23.15
C ASP A 560 18.29 24.68 -22.20
N ALA A 561 17.65 24.94 -21.05
CA ALA A 561 17.27 23.90 -20.09
C ALA A 561 16.14 23.00 -20.65
N PRO A 562 16.12 21.69 -20.32
CA PRO A 562 15.06 20.79 -20.79
C PRO A 562 13.66 21.27 -20.38
N SER A 563 12.67 20.92 -21.20
CA SER A 563 11.25 21.37 -21.08
C SER A 563 10.97 22.88 -21.15
N ILE A 564 11.98 23.77 -21.14
CA ILE A 564 11.77 25.23 -21.13
C ILE A 564 11.85 25.79 -22.56
N GLY A 565 10.69 25.99 -23.19
CA GLY A 565 10.61 26.67 -24.49
C GLY A 565 10.73 28.21 -24.38
N PRO A 566 10.92 28.95 -25.49
CA PRO A 566 11.12 30.41 -25.48
C PRO A 566 10.03 31.22 -24.77
N LYS A 567 8.76 30.75 -24.82
CA LYS A 567 7.64 31.38 -24.08
C LYS A 567 7.74 31.22 -22.56
N THR A 568 8.31 30.11 -22.11
CA THR A 568 8.51 29.81 -20.68
C THR A 568 9.75 30.55 -20.18
N ALA A 569 10.83 30.55 -20.97
CA ALA A 569 12.05 31.32 -20.71
C ALA A 569 11.74 32.82 -20.50
N GLY A 570 11.02 33.46 -21.42
CA GLY A 570 10.65 34.88 -21.28
C GLY A 570 9.78 35.20 -20.04
N ARG A 571 9.06 34.22 -19.48
CA ARG A 571 8.36 34.38 -18.19
C ARG A 571 9.32 34.24 -17.00
N LEU A 572 10.27 33.31 -17.07
CA LEU A 572 11.31 33.09 -16.06
C LEU A 572 12.27 34.29 -15.99
N GLU A 573 12.71 34.81 -17.13
CA GLU A 573 13.53 36.02 -17.27
C GLU A 573 12.84 37.23 -16.63
N ALA A 574 11.52 37.39 -16.84
CA ALA A 574 10.72 38.45 -16.22
C ALA A 574 10.63 38.36 -14.69
N VAL A 575 10.87 37.19 -14.09
CA VAL A 575 11.01 37.01 -12.63
C VAL A 575 12.48 36.89 -12.18
N GLY A 576 13.44 37.24 -13.04
CA GLY A 576 14.86 37.32 -12.72
C GLY A 576 15.64 36.01 -12.88
N ILE A 577 15.06 35.00 -13.52
CA ILE A 577 15.69 33.70 -13.78
C ILE A 577 16.15 33.68 -15.24
N ASN A 578 17.40 34.07 -15.49
CA ASN A 578 17.93 34.28 -16.84
C ASN A 578 18.83 33.11 -17.30
N THR A 579 19.49 32.46 -16.35
CA THR A 579 20.44 31.36 -16.58
C THR A 579 19.99 30.06 -15.93
N VAL A 580 20.60 28.95 -16.35
CA VAL A 580 20.47 27.64 -15.70
C VAL A 580 20.91 27.70 -14.23
N ARG A 581 21.94 28.49 -13.90
CA ARG A 581 22.37 28.77 -12.53
C ARG A 581 21.23 29.37 -11.70
N ASP A 582 20.57 30.42 -12.20
CA ASP A 582 19.47 31.08 -11.50
C ASP A 582 18.34 30.09 -11.22
N LEU A 583 17.98 29.29 -12.24
CA LEU A 583 16.95 28.26 -12.12
C LEU A 583 17.32 27.23 -11.04
N LEU A 584 18.55 26.72 -11.04
CA LEU A 584 19.04 25.71 -10.10
C LEU A 584 19.19 26.21 -8.65
N GLN A 585 19.34 27.51 -8.44
CA GLN A 585 19.52 28.12 -7.11
C GLN A 585 18.23 28.67 -6.50
N ALA A 586 17.20 28.90 -7.31
CA ALA A 586 16.00 29.59 -6.86
C ALA A 586 14.99 28.70 -6.13
N ASN A 587 14.20 29.33 -5.24
CA ASN A 587 13.10 28.70 -4.54
C ASN A 587 11.92 28.44 -5.49
N ALA A 588 11.61 27.18 -5.76
CA ALA A 588 10.58 26.77 -6.69
C ALA A 588 9.16 27.28 -6.33
N THR A 589 8.80 27.28 -5.04
CA THR A 589 7.52 27.84 -4.56
C THR A 589 7.46 29.35 -4.77
N GLY A 590 8.55 30.06 -4.47
CA GLY A 590 8.67 31.50 -4.68
C GLY A 590 8.61 31.91 -6.16
N ILE A 591 9.22 31.14 -7.06
CA ILE A 591 9.09 31.37 -8.50
C ILE A 591 7.64 31.10 -8.95
N ALA A 592 7.03 29.96 -8.57
CA ALA A 592 5.67 29.61 -9.00
C ALA A 592 4.67 30.73 -8.64
N GLY A 593 4.71 31.21 -7.39
CA GLY A 593 3.88 32.32 -6.94
C GLY A 593 4.13 33.64 -7.70
N ARG A 594 5.39 33.95 -8.04
CA ARG A 594 5.76 35.16 -8.81
C ARG A 594 5.42 35.06 -10.30
N LEU A 595 5.43 33.85 -10.87
CA LEU A 595 4.97 33.60 -12.24
C LEU A 595 3.45 33.73 -12.36
N ASN A 596 2.72 33.27 -11.33
CA ASN A 596 1.26 33.25 -11.27
C ASN A 596 0.62 32.64 -12.52
N VAL A 597 1.01 31.40 -12.83
CA VAL A 597 0.53 30.61 -13.96
C VAL A 597 0.11 29.23 -13.46
N ASP A 598 -1.18 28.91 -13.55
CA ASP A 598 -1.78 27.69 -12.98
C ASP A 598 -1.06 26.38 -13.33
N TYR A 599 -0.51 26.30 -14.55
CA TYR A 599 0.18 25.11 -15.06
C TYR A 599 1.72 25.10 -14.81
N ILE A 600 2.29 26.14 -14.19
CA ILE A 600 3.71 26.19 -13.80
C ILE A 600 3.79 26.18 -12.27
N THR A 601 3.62 24.99 -11.70
CA THR A 601 3.66 24.77 -10.26
C THR A 601 5.11 24.70 -9.74
N ALA A 602 5.26 24.71 -8.41
CA ALA A 602 6.55 24.48 -7.78
C ALA A 602 7.17 23.12 -8.16
N ASP A 603 6.35 22.09 -8.40
CA ASP A 603 6.83 20.76 -8.81
C ASP A 603 7.33 20.75 -10.26
N VAL A 604 6.63 21.43 -11.18
CA VAL A 604 7.11 21.63 -12.56
C VAL A 604 8.48 22.32 -12.58
N ILE A 605 8.71 23.28 -11.69
CA ILE A 605 10.01 23.95 -11.56
C ILE A 605 11.08 23.01 -10.96
N ARG A 606 10.72 22.15 -9.99
CA ARG A 606 11.63 21.12 -9.44
C ARG A 606 12.03 20.07 -10.49
N ASP A 607 11.10 19.72 -11.38
CA ASP A 607 11.39 18.84 -12.52
C ASP A 607 12.39 19.51 -13.47
N TRP A 608 12.17 20.77 -13.86
CA TRP A 608 13.14 21.53 -14.67
C TRP A 608 14.51 21.65 -13.99
N GLN A 609 14.54 21.87 -12.67
CA GLN A 609 15.78 21.89 -11.87
C GLN A 609 16.49 20.52 -11.88
N SER A 610 15.76 19.40 -11.81
CA SER A 610 16.35 18.06 -11.87
C SER A 610 16.84 17.73 -13.29
N GLN A 611 16.06 18.07 -14.33
CA GLN A 611 16.43 17.84 -15.73
C GLN A 611 17.68 18.66 -16.11
N ALA A 612 17.72 19.94 -15.73
CA ALA A 612 18.89 20.79 -15.95
C ALA A 612 20.11 20.28 -15.17
N ARG A 613 19.93 19.84 -13.92
CA ARG A 613 21.00 19.23 -13.11
C ARG A 613 21.59 17.99 -13.78
N LEU A 614 20.76 17.09 -14.32
CA LEU A 614 21.24 15.94 -15.09
C LEU A 614 22.02 16.37 -16.33
N CYS A 615 21.48 17.24 -17.19
CA CYS A 615 22.19 17.70 -18.39
C CYS A 615 23.47 18.51 -18.12
N CYS A 616 23.55 19.20 -16.97
CA CYS A 616 24.78 19.88 -16.53
C CYS A 616 25.83 18.90 -15.98
N ARG A 617 25.39 17.81 -15.33
CA ARG A 617 26.29 16.89 -14.60
C ARG A 617 26.70 15.66 -15.40
N VAL A 618 25.82 15.09 -16.23
CA VAL A 618 26.07 13.87 -17.00
C VAL A 618 26.54 14.24 -18.41
N PRO A 619 27.73 13.82 -18.86
CA PRO A 619 28.15 14.02 -20.24
C PRO A 619 27.24 13.24 -21.19
N ASN A 620 27.15 13.69 -22.44
CA ASN A 620 26.41 13.06 -23.54
C ASN A 620 24.88 12.94 -23.38
N LEU A 621 24.32 13.06 -22.18
CA LEU A 621 22.89 12.98 -21.89
C LEU A 621 22.11 14.13 -22.55
N ARG A 622 21.10 13.82 -23.35
CA ARG A 622 20.26 14.80 -24.03
C ARG A 622 19.12 15.29 -23.15
N GLY A 623 18.54 16.42 -23.54
CA GLY A 623 17.43 17.02 -22.80
C GLY A 623 16.14 16.17 -22.82
N HIS A 624 15.93 15.29 -23.79
CA HIS A 624 14.77 14.38 -23.78
C HIS A 624 15.02 13.15 -22.90
N ASP A 625 16.23 12.59 -22.92
CA ASP A 625 16.70 11.57 -21.98
C ASP A 625 16.51 12.04 -20.53
N ALA A 626 16.97 13.26 -20.21
CA ALA A 626 16.79 13.86 -18.89
C ALA A 626 15.30 14.09 -18.53
N GLN A 627 14.43 14.37 -19.51
CA GLN A 627 12.98 14.44 -19.28
C GLN A 627 12.39 13.06 -18.97
N ILE A 628 12.79 12.01 -19.71
CA ILE A 628 12.36 10.63 -19.49
C ILE A 628 12.82 10.15 -18.11
N LEU A 629 14.12 10.31 -17.80
CA LEU A 629 14.70 9.95 -16.51
C LEU A 629 13.97 10.62 -15.35
N VAL A 630 13.78 11.95 -15.38
CA VAL A 630 13.13 12.68 -14.29
C VAL A 630 11.66 12.31 -14.15
N ALA A 631 10.95 12.08 -15.27
CA ALA A 631 9.58 11.57 -15.23
C ALA A 631 9.50 10.13 -14.65
N CYS A 632 10.56 9.34 -14.77
CA CYS A 632 10.73 8.03 -14.13
C CYS A 632 11.39 8.12 -12.74
N GLY A 633 11.55 9.33 -12.18
CA GLY A 633 12.11 9.56 -10.84
C GLY A 633 13.64 9.49 -10.73
N VAL A 634 14.37 9.32 -11.83
CA VAL A 634 15.84 9.33 -11.91
C VAL A 634 16.33 10.74 -12.29
N VAL A 635 17.20 11.32 -11.46
CA VAL A 635 17.12 12.76 -11.12
C VAL A 635 18.45 13.35 -10.68
N ASP A 636 19.31 12.50 -10.13
CA ASP A 636 20.69 12.77 -9.79
C ASP A 636 21.53 11.64 -10.43
N PRO A 637 22.74 11.92 -10.94
CA PRO A 637 23.62 10.92 -11.56
C PRO A 637 23.91 9.73 -10.64
N GLU A 638 23.97 9.96 -9.33
CA GLU A 638 24.15 8.92 -8.33
C GLU A 638 23.02 7.89 -8.35
N ASP A 639 21.75 8.33 -8.39
CA ASP A 639 20.59 7.43 -8.51
C ASP A 639 20.56 6.68 -9.86
N LEU A 640 21.16 7.27 -10.91
CA LEU A 640 21.27 6.64 -12.23
C LEU A 640 22.37 5.57 -12.25
N CYS A 641 23.51 5.80 -11.59
CA CYS A 641 24.59 4.81 -11.45
C CYS A 641 24.20 3.57 -10.62
N ASP A 642 23.28 3.72 -9.66
CA ASP A 642 22.84 2.66 -8.74
C ASP A 642 21.86 1.65 -9.39
N LEU A 643 21.39 1.88 -10.63
CA LEU A 643 20.41 1.04 -11.31
C LEU A 643 21.06 0.05 -12.29
N PRO A 644 20.70 -1.25 -12.26
CA PRO A 644 20.95 -2.18 -13.36
C PRO A 644 20.32 -1.68 -14.68
N PRO A 645 20.96 -1.90 -15.85
CA PRO A 645 20.39 -1.49 -17.13
C PRO A 645 19.01 -2.08 -17.43
N GLU A 646 18.79 -3.35 -17.06
CA GLU A 646 17.49 -4.01 -17.16
C GLU A 646 16.41 -3.34 -16.30
N ASP A 647 16.69 -3.05 -15.03
CA ASP A 647 15.78 -2.35 -14.13
C ASP A 647 15.46 -0.93 -14.64
N LEU A 648 16.46 -0.22 -15.17
CA LEU A 648 16.27 1.10 -15.77
C LEU A 648 15.43 1.04 -17.05
N LEU A 649 15.61 0.01 -17.89
CA LEU A 649 14.78 -0.20 -19.08
C LEU A 649 13.33 -0.48 -18.71
N ASP A 650 13.09 -1.37 -17.75
CA ASP A 650 11.75 -1.69 -17.23
C ASP A 650 11.11 -0.50 -16.51
N LEU A 651 11.90 0.44 -16.00
CA LEU A 651 11.43 1.72 -15.45
C LEU A 651 10.95 2.68 -16.55
N VAL A 652 11.73 2.87 -17.62
CA VAL A 652 11.48 3.89 -18.64
C VAL A 652 10.56 3.44 -19.78
N ALA A 653 10.61 2.17 -20.19
CA ALA A 653 9.83 1.69 -21.34
C ALA A 653 8.29 1.81 -21.16
N PRO A 654 7.70 1.55 -19.97
CA PRO A 654 6.28 1.81 -19.71
C PRO A 654 5.93 3.30 -19.78
N PHE A 655 6.81 4.18 -19.28
CA PHE A 655 6.60 5.63 -19.35
C PHE A 655 6.70 6.15 -20.79
N CYS A 656 7.70 5.70 -21.56
CA CYS A 656 7.87 6.05 -22.98
C CYS A 656 6.67 5.61 -23.85
N SER A 657 5.93 4.59 -23.42
CA SER A 657 4.69 4.11 -24.05
C SER A 657 3.42 4.86 -23.60
N SER A 658 3.54 5.84 -22.72
CA SER A 658 2.42 6.70 -22.27
C SER A 658 2.24 7.92 -23.19
N PRO A 659 1.06 8.57 -23.21
CA PRO A 659 0.86 9.79 -24.00
C PRO A 659 1.82 10.93 -23.65
N GLU A 660 2.31 10.98 -22.40
CA GLU A 660 3.31 11.92 -21.93
C GLU A 660 4.70 11.57 -22.48
N GLY A 661 5.07 10.29 -22.49
CA GLY A 661 6.30 9.78 -23.09
C GLY A 661 6.37 9.99 -24.60
N GLU A 662 5.28 9.69 -25.32
CA GLU A 662 5.16 9.92 -26.76
C GLU A 662 5.38 11.40 -27.14
N ARG A 663 4.87 12.34 -26.31
CA ARG A 663 5.08 13.80 -26.50
C ARG A 663 6.54 14.22 -26.31
N ILE A 664 7.28 13.56 -25.42
CA ILE A 664 8.72 13.80 -25.20
C ILE A 664 9.52 13.21 -26.36
N LEU A 665 9.24 11.97 -26.76
CA LEU A 665 9.92 11.27 -27.84
C LEU A 665 9.68 11.91 -29.21
N ARG A 666 8.50 12.49 -29.47
CA ARG A 666 8.15 13.14 -30.76
C ARG A 666 8.37 12.21 -31.96
N SER A 667 7.93 10.96 -31.83
CA SER A 667 8.14 9.86 -32.80
C SER A 667 9.59 9.34 -32.90
N SER A 668 10.48 9.71 -31.99
CA SER A 668 11.74 9.00 -31.76
C SER A 668 11.49 7.56 -31.29
N LYS A 669 12.50 6.69 -31.44
CA LYS A 669 12.48 5.33 -30.90
C LYS A 669 12.34 5.37 -29.37
N VAL A 670 11.63 4.40 -28.80
CA VAL A 670 11.67 4.14 -27.35
C VAL A 670 13.09 3.68 -26.99
N PRO A 671 13.68 4.14 -25.87
CA PRO A 671 14.98 3.69 -25.41
C PRO A 671 15.06 2.17 -25.29
N ASP A 672 16.21 1.61 -25.65
CA ASP A 672 16.51 0.19 -25.49
C ASP A 672 17.62 -0.04 -24.45
N LEU A 673 17.98 -1.31 -24.24
CA LEU A 673 18.97 -1.70 -23.24
C LEU A 673 20.35 -1.05 -23.49
N GLU A 674 20.73 -0.82 -24.75
CA GLU A 674 22.00 -0.17 -25.10
C GLU A 674 21.95 1.32 -24.75
N GLU A 675 20.85 2.00 -25.06
CA GLU A 675 20.67 3.42 -24.74
C GLU A 675 20.66 3.68 -23.23
N VAL A 676 19.95 2.87 -22.43
CA VAL A 676 19.94 3.04 -20.97
C VAL A 676 21.28 2.63 -20.32
N THR A 677 21.99 1.63 -20.87
CA THR A 677 23.36 1.29 -20.43
C THR A 677 24.30 2.48 -20.66
N ASN A 678 24.22 3.12 -21.83
CA ASN A 678 25.00 4.32 -22.13
C ASN A 678 24.71 5.46 -21.13
N TRP A 679 23.46 5.67 -20.74
CA TRP A 679 23.11 6.70 -19.74
C TRP A 679 23.77 6.41 -18.38
N ILE A 680 23.81 5.15 -17.94
CA ILE A 680 24.47 4.70 -16.71
C ILE A 680 26.00 4.90 -16.81
N ASP A 681 26.62 4.46 -17.90
CA ASP A 681 28.07 4.61 -18.12
C ASP A 681 28.49 6.10 -18.17
N TRP A 682 27.67 6.96 -18.78
CA TRP A 682 27.93 8.40 -18.77
C TRP A 682 27.75 9.01 -17.38
N ALA A 683 26.80 8.52 -16.57
CA ALA A 683 26.59 8.99 -15.21
C ALA A 683 27.79 8.71 -14.29
N GLN A 684 28.53 7.62 -14.52
CA GLN A 684 29.79 7.35 -13.80
C GLN A 684 30.86 8.43 -14.04
N ALA A 685 30.82 9.09 -15.21
CA ALA A 685 31.69 10.21 -15.57
C ALA A 685 31.09 11.60 -15.20
N ALA A 686 30.07 11.65 -14.33
CA ALA A 686 29.38 12.89 -14.02
C ALA A 686 30.24 13.89 -13.23
N ARG A 687 30.17 15.17 -13.63
CA ARG A 687 30.83 16.26 -12.91
C ARG A 687 30.02 16.71 -11.68
N PRO A 688 30.68 17.17 -10.59
CA PRO A 688 30.00 17.88 -9.52
C PRO A 688 29.32 19.15 -10.06
N LEU A 689 28.14 19.50 -9.57
CA LEU A 689 27.40 20.68 -10.07
C LEU A 689 28.17 22.01 -9.89
N LYS A 690 29.16 22.08 -8.99
CA LYS A 690 30.04 23.25 -8.83
C LYS A 690 31.09 23.38 -9.94
N ALA A 691 31.42 22.29 -10.63
CA ALA A 691 32.31 22.24 -11.80
C ALA A 691 31.53 22.31 -13.12
N ALA A 692 30.23 22.61 -13.02
CA ALA A 692 29.29 22.79 -14.11
C ALA A 692 28.75 24.22 -14.18
#